data_AF-A0A132AAA8-F1
#
_entry.id   AF-A0A132AAA8-F1
#
_cell.length_a   1.000
_cell.length_b   1.000
_cell.length_c   1.000
_cell.angle_alpha   90.00
_cell.angle_beta   90.00
_cell.angle_gamma   90.00
#
_symmetry.space_group_name_H-M   'P 1'
#
loop_
_entity.id
_entity.type
_entity.pdbx_description
1 polymer ?
#
loop_
_entity_poly.entity_id
_entity_poly.type
_entity_poly.pdbx_seq_one_letter_code
_entity_poly.pdbx_strand_id
1 'polypeptide(L)'
;MSSTISEEEISKAKLEFNRSGLKFWVDRSARINLIPREDTRNILIASALPYVNNEPHLGNIIGCTLSADVFARFCRLRGANVLYVCGTDEYGTATENKAAEENMSPREICDKYHQVHSNVYKWFNIEFDEFGRTSTEIQTRIVQEIFKKTYENGFILEEEIEQLFCENCQKFLADRFVEGVCPFCDYEDARGDQCDRCSKLINAIELKNPRCKTCSKSPVKRTSKHLFLDLPKIQPKLEKWLESKLSVENNWSQTAKVITNSWLKEGLKARCITRDLKWGIPVPLEGYKDKVFYVWFDAPIGYVSITASICPDWEKWWKNPENVELYHFLGKDNVAFHSIIFPSTQLASNDKWTMCTNISATEYLNYEDSKFSKSRGTGVFGESAKNTGIPADIWRFYLLYIRPENQDTNFDWDDFMAKNNSELLNNLGNYINRTLSFLSNSFDSTVGHIQLNDDDFKLLAKINRELQYYIDLMENLKLRDGIKAILNISRLGNQYLQSEKPWKLIKDEATKNRAISVISLSTNLCLLLSILIEPYMPETSKQIQSQIDYKCNVLPKNNNFTRILPENHKINKPEIIFKQITIDQIKKFREQFGSDPKKEMESKLKNELRSKSLSEIEALISQQGDKIHDVPDTAELSSIIRGVPRMPTGMEKEEECEHHLQRAISAQQAYGRTIDHVIPTPEVYIVENEHYDQLYTANFTMPRQLIHIQLSLFEQEQPEYDIDSEDEEWLIQMKPLLNISDTKFEEMIECLEKNSAVHKVIELPEAKPLLRGVDESVQISVYDYWLNKKLGVKKSLIPSVKTEKRDGISGNNPYIAFRRRTEKMQTRKNRKNDEHSYEKMLKLRKDFDSIRNILSLVRRRDITKREILKVDLEIWDTSRTVNEFNEDFLTSEDDNSNDVVYQNNHINNIDDDADNPDGIFSFKRKKGCFYHAPLEKLSGWQWESSEGLNNEKLKINLQECYPDYFTGYFRRRIGRGGRLRIARNGDIVDDDDSDSEEM
;
A
#
# COMPACT_ATOMS: atom_id res chain seq x y z
N MET A 1 -6.03 21.78 -12.84
CA MET A 1 -5.74 22.66 -13.99
C MET A 1 -7.01 22.76 -14.85
N SER A 2 -7.39 23.96 -15.30
CA SER A 2 -8.57 24.21 -16.15
C SER A 2 -8.58 23.31 -17.41
N SER A 3 -9.73 22.83 -17.86
CA SER A 3 -9.83 22.06 -19.11
C SER A 3 -9.77 22.92 -20.37
N THR A 4 -9.94 24.24 -20.23
CA THR A 4 -9.95 25.22 -21.31
C THR A 4 -8.55 25.80 -21.50
N ILE A 5 -8.06 25.76 -22.75
CA ILE A 5 -6.80 26.39 -23.17
C ILE A 5 -7.06 27.86 -23.44
N SER A 6 -6.20 28.75 -22.97
CA SER A 6 -6.30 30.19 -23.25
C SER A 6 -5.79 30.53 -24.67
N GLU A 7 -6.24 31.65 -25.22
CA GLU A 7 -5.72 32.16 -26.51
C GLU A 7 -4.23 32.50 -26.44
N GLU A 8 -3.75 32.88 -25.25
CA GLU A 8 -2.33 33.14 -24.98
C GLU A 8 -1.48 31.86 -25.10
N GLU A 9 -1.95 30.75 -24.51
CA GLU A 9 -1.27 29.45 -24.62
C GLU A 9 -1.18 28.97 -26.08
N ILE A 10 -2.24 29.17 -26.86
CA ILE A 10 -2.28 28.87 -28.30
C ILE A 10 -1.29 29.74 -29.07
N SER A 11 -1.29 31.04 -28.79
CA SER A 11 -0.37 32.01 -29.43
C SER A 11 1.10 31.67 -29.15
N LYS A 12 1.41 31.28 -27.91
CA LYS A 12 2.74 30.83 -27.52
C LYS A 12 3.13 29.52 -28.21
N ALA A 13 2.23 28.54 -28.28
CA ALA A 13 2.46 27.28 -28.99
C ALA A 13 2.75 27.51 -30.48
N LYS A 14 2.04 28.46 -31.11
CA LYS A 14 2.25 28.84 -32.52
C LYS A 14 3.64 29.43 -32.77
N LEU A 15 4.14 30.26 -31.83
CA LEU A 15 5.47 30.86 -31.93
C LEU A 15 6.57 29.82 -31.72
N GLU A 16 6.45 28.98 -30.68
CA GLU A 16 7.53 28.07 -30.29
C GLU A 16 7.65 26.86 -31.23
N PHE A 17 6.55 26.34 -31.79
CA PHE A 17 6.62 25.14 -32.62
C PHE A 17 7.49 25.33 -33.88
N ASN A 18 7.47 26.53 -34.48
CA ASN A 18 8.22 26.85 -35.70
C ASN A 18 9.63 27.40 -35.43
N ARG A 19 10.11 27.36 -34.19
CA ARG A 19 11.42 27.91 -33.82
C ARG A 19 12.56 27.08 -34.42
N SER A 20 13.43 27.74 -35.18
CA SER A 20 14.61 27.12 -35.80
C SER A 20 15.88 27.28 -34.93
N GLY A 21 16.91 26.49 -35.22
CA GLY A 21 18.25 26.62 -34.61
C GLY A 21 18.40 26.01 -33.21
N LEU A 22 17.46 25.18 -32.76
CA LEU A 22 17.54 24.47 -31.50
C LEU A 22 18.45 23.23 -31.64
N LYS A 23 19.34 23.02 -30.66
CA LYS A 23 20.15 21.81 -30.54
C LYS A 23 19.45 20.80 -29.65
N PHE A 24 19.07 19.66 -30.22
CA PHE A 24 18.40 18.55 -29.50
C PHE A 24 19.34 17.39 -29.20
N TRP A 25 20.63 17.55 -29.52
CA TRP A 25 21.66 16.56 -29.29
C TRP A 25 22.95 17.21 -28.79
N VAL A 26 23.57 16.57 -27.81
CA VAL A 26 24.90 16.88 -27.30
C VAL A 26 25.70 15.59 -27.29
N ASP A 27 26.91 15.63 -27.87
CA ASP A 27 27.84 14.51 -27.78
C ASP A 27 28.29 14.35 -26.33
N ARG A 28 27.93 13.22 -25.72
CA ARG A 28 28.38 12.84 -24.39
C ARG A 28 29.49 11.78 -24.42
N SER A 29 29.96 11.38 -25.61
CA SER A 29 31.07 10.45 -25.77
C SER A 29 32.43 11.08 -25.49
N ALA A 30 32.51 12.42 -25.55
CA ALA A 30 33.64 13.18 -25.05
C ALA A 30 33.66 13.09 -23.51
N ARG A 31 34.77 12.57 -22.97
CA ARG A 31 35.11 12.34 -21.54
C ARG A 31 34.13 12.95 -20.53
N ILE A 32 33.60 12.12 -19.62
CA ILE A 32 32.91 12.54 -18.40
C ILE A 32 33.66 13.74 -17.83
N ASN A 33 33.01 14.90 -17.76
CA ASN A 33 33.61 16.05 -17.08
C ASN A 33 33.53 15.73 -15.59
N LEU A 34 34.64 15.19 -15.07
CA LEU A 34 34.77 14.73 -13.69
C LEU A 34 34.81 15.87 -12.67
N ILE A 35 34.72 17.13 -13.12
CA ILE A 35 34.71 18.32 -12.26
C ILE A 35 33.48 19.21 -12.54
N PRO A 36 33.01 19.99 -11.56
CA PRO A 36 31.98 21.00 -11.76
C PRO A 36 32.39 22.05 -12.81
N ARG A 37 31.40 22.62 -13.50
CA ARG A 37 31.56 23.73 -14.45
C ARG A 37 30.86 24.98 -13.91
N GLU A 38 31.46 26.15 -14.13
CA GLU A 38 30.91 27.42 -13.62
C GLU A 38 29.68 27.89 -14.40
N ASP A 39 29.54 27.51 -15.68
CA ASP A 39 28.48 27.95 -16.59
C ASP A 39 27.23 27.06 -16.58
N THR A 40 27.22 25.99 -15.78
CA THR A 40 26.12 25.01 -15.72
C THR A 40 25.78 24.62 -14.29
N ARG A 41 24.52 24.23 -14.07
CA ARG A 41 24.10 23.61 -12.82
C ARG A 41 24.86 22.29 -12.60
N ASN A 42 25.54 22.15 -11.47
CA ASN A 42 26.30 20.95 -11.11
C ASN A 42 25.53 20.13 -10.07
N ILE A 43 25.19 18.90 -10.42
CA ILE A 43 24.35 18.02 -9.62
C ILE A 43 25.14 16.77 -9.27
N LEU A 44 25.40 16.60 -7.97
CA LEU A 44 25.98 15.40 -7.40
C LEU A 44 24.86 14.51 -6.88
N ILE A 45 24.82 13.28 -7.34
CA ILE A 45 23.78 12.31 -6.97
C ILE A 45 24.46 11.13 -6.28
N ALA A 46 23.98 10.79 -5.09
CA ALA A 46 24.41 9.63 -4.35
C ALA A 46 23.21 8.75 -4.00
N SER A 47 23.23 7.51 -4.47
CA SER A 47 22.24 6.50 -4.06
C SER A 47 22.79 5.67 -2.90
N ALA A 48 21.94 5.34 -1.93
CA ALA A 48 22.31 4.54 -0.77
C ALA A 48 23.15 3.31 -1.17
N LEU A 49 24.32 3.16 -0.56
CA LEU A 49 25.22 2.04 -0.85
C LEU A 49 24.54 0.73 -0.45
N PRO A 50 24.21 -0.17 -1.39
CA PRO A 50 23.72 -1.49 -1.05
C PRO A 50 24.74 -2.27 -0.22
N TYR A 51 24.26 -2.90 0.85
CA TYR A 51 25.09 -3.80 1.65
C TYR A 51 25.42 -5.06 0.85
N VAL A 52 26.71 -5.38 0.74
CA VAL A 52 27.23 -6.38 -0.22
C VAL A 52 26.85 -7.83 0.11
N ASN A 53 26.34 -8.12 1.30
CA ASN A 53 26.20 -9.50 1.76
C ASN A 53 25.07 -10.30 1.09
N ASN A 54 24.25 -9.68 0.24
CA ASN A 54 23.11 -10.31 -0.40
C ASN A 54 22.80 -9.72 -1.77
N GLU A 55 22.19 -10.51 -2.65
CA GLU A 55 21.66 -10.06 -3.92
C GLU A 55 20.53 -9.02 -3.71
N PRO A 56 20.51 -7.90 -4.46
CA PRO A 56 19.48 -6.89 -4.33
C PRO A 56 18.14 -7.39 -4.88
N HIS A 57 17.05 -7.14 -4.14
CA HIS A 57 15.69 -7.36 -4.61
C HIS A 57 15.09 -6.10 -5.24
N LEU A 58 13.94 -6.24 -5.92
CA LEU A 58 13.30 -5.11 -6.61
C LEU A 58 13.04 -3.91 -5.69
N GLY A 59 12.74 -4.16 -4.41
CA GLY A 59 12.56 -3.12 -3.39
C GLY A 59 13.82 -2.28 -3.13
N ASN A 60 15.01 -2.89 -3.09
CA ASN A 60 16.26 -2.13 -2.95
C ASN A 60 16.52 -1.29 -4.21
N ILE A 61 16.26 -1.88 -5.38
CA ILE A 61 16.47 -1.23 -6.68
C ILE A 61 15.58 0.01 -6.81
N ILE A 62 14.27 -0.11 -6.61
CA ILE A 62 13.34 1.02 -6.77
C ILE A 62 13.57 2.11 -5.72
N GLY A 63 13.85 1.75 -4.47
CA GLY A 63 13.99 2.73 -3.39
C GLY A 63 15.25 3.59 -3.50
N CYS A 64 16.29 3.06 -4.16
CA CYS A 64 17.60 3.71 -4.20
C CYS A 64 18.06 3.93 -5.66
N THR A 65 18.64 2.90 -6.29
CA THR A 65 19.46 3.06 -7.49
C THR A 65 18.67 3.42 -8.74
N LEU A 66 17.47 2.85 -8.91
CA LEU A 66 16.60 3.14 -10.05
C LEU A 66 15.95 4.53 -9.94
N SER A 67 15.57 4.95 -8.73
CA SER A 67 15.05 6.31 -8.51
C SER A 67 16.11 7.37 -8.81
N ALA A 68 17.35 7.15 -8.34
CA ALA A 68 18.46 8.05 -8.61
C ALA A 68 18.84 8.08 -10.10
N ASP A 69 18.83 6.94 -10.79
CA ASP A 69 19.12 6.85 -12.22
C ASP A 69 18.15 7.68 -13.07
N VAL A 70 16.86 7.58 -12.78
CA VAL A 70 15.82 8.35 -13.47
C VAL A 70 16.05 9.85 -13.30
N PHE A 71 16.38 10.30 -12.08
CA PHE A 71 16.67 11.70 -11.85
C PHE A 71 17.98 12.13 -12.53
N ALA A 72 19.04 11.31 -12.46
CA ALA A 72 20.33 11.58 -13.11
C ALA A 72 20.15 11.76 -14.63
N ARG A 73 19.43 10.84 -15.28
CA ARG A 73 19.09 10.92 -16.71
C ARG A 73 18.30 12.18 -17.02
N PHE A 74 17.26 12.50 -16.25
CA PHE A 74 16.51 13.74 -16.41
C PHE A 74 17.39 14.99 -16.31
N CYS A 75 18.24 15.09 -15.28
CA CYS A 75 19.18 16.20 -15.12
C CYS A 75 20.13 16.32 -16.32
N ARG A 76 20.66 15.19 -16.82
CA ARG A 76 21.48 15.17 -18.03
C ARG A 76 20.68 15.66 -19.24
N LEU A 77 19.43 15.24 -19.43
CA LEU A 77 18.54 15.73 -20.50
C LEU A 77 18.30 17.25 -20.41
N ARG A 78 18.31 17.83 -19.21
CA ARG A 78 18.22 19.28 -18.99
C ARG A 78 19.55 20.01 -19.22
N GLY A 79 20.62 19.29 -19.53
CA GLY A 79 21.95 19.84 -19.79
C GLY A 79 22.74 20.18 -18.53
N ALA A 80 22.34 19.66 -17.36
CA ALA A 80 23.11 19.80 -16.14
C ALA A 80 24.40 18.96 -16.20
N ASN A 81 25.44 19.40 -15.49
CA ASN A 81 26.63 18.61 -15.25
C ASN A 81 26.34 17.66 -14.09
N VAL A 82 26.22 16.36 -14.36
CA VAL A 82 25.77 15.36 -13.39
C VAL A 82 26.92 14.41 -13.06
N LEU A 83 27.14 14.16 -11.78
CA LEU A 83 27.97 13.08 -11.28
C LEU A 83 27.12 12.16 -10.40
N TYR A 84 26.79 10.97 -10.88
CA TYR A 84 26.00 9.96 -10.18
C TYR A 84 26.90 8.81 -9.70
N VAL A 85 27.11 8.75 -8.38
CA VAL A 85 27.95 7.74 -7.72
C VAL A 85 27.13 6.81 -6.83
N CYS A 86 27.53 5.56 -6.80
CA CYS A 86 27.07 4.56 -5.84
C CYS A 86 28.16 3.50 -5.69
N GLY A 87 27.93 2.46 -4.91
CA GLY A 87 28.87 1.38 -4.70
C GLY A 87 28.39 0.40 -3.65
N THR A 88 29.15 -0.63 -3.39
CA THR A 88 28.83 -1.60 -2.33
C THR A 88 29.38 -1.15 -0.98
N ASP A 89 28.53 -1.25 0.05
CA ASP A 89 28.94 -1.18 1.45
C ASP A 89 29.37 -2.57 1.92
N GLU A 90 30.65 -2.69 2.29
CA GLU A 90 31.34 -3.96 2.40
C GLU A 90 31.77 -4.34 3.83
N TYR A 91 31.79 -3.38 4.75
CA TYR A 91 32.31 -3.59 6.11
C TYR A 91 31.25 -4.06 7.11
N GLY A 92 31.70 -4.49 8.29
CA GLY A 92 30.84 -4.82 9.41
C GLY A 92 30.52 -6.30 9.60
N THR A 93 29.85 -6.59 10.71
CA THR A 93 29.67 -7.96 11.23
C THR A 93 28.85 -8.86 10.31
N ALA A 94 27.91 -8.29 9.55
CA ALA A 94 27.06 -9.09 8.68
C ALA A 94 27.84 -9.65 7.48
N THR A 95 28.86 -8.95 6.99
CA THR A 95 29.83 -9.48 6.02
C THR A 95 30.65 -10.62 6.64
N GLU A 96 31.22 -10.46 7.84
CA GLU A 96 32.00 -11.52 8.50
C GLU A 96 31.17 -12.79 8.73
N ASN A 97 29.92 -12.63 9.20
CA ASN A 97 29.01 -13.76 9.41
C ASN A 97 28.69 -14.47 8.09
N LYS A 98 28.38 -13.71 7.03
CA LYS A 98 28.06 -14.28 5.72
C LYS A 98 29.27 -14.97 5.10
N ALA A 99 30.46 -14.40 5.27
CA ALA A 99 31.72 -14.99 4.85
C ALA A 99 31.94 -16.35 5.54
N ALA A 100 31.73 -16.40 6.86
CA ALA A 100 31.80 -17.65 7.62
C ALA A 100 30.75 -18.68 7.18
N GLU A 101 29.50 -18.27 6.92
CA GLU A 101 28.44 -19.15 6.40
C GLU A 101 28.77 -19.76 5.03
N GLU A 102 29.44 -19.01 4.15
CA GLU A 102 29.82 -19.45 2.82
C GLU A 102 31.24 -20.06 2.77
N ASN A 103 31.93 -20.19 3.91
CA ASN A 103 33.32 -20.65 4.03
C ASN A 103 34.30 -19.85 3.14
N MET A 104 34.14 -18.52 3.13
CA MET A 104 35.00 -17.57 2.40
C MET A 104 35.58 -16.54 3.37
N SER A 105 36.63 -15.84 2.97
CA SER A 105 37.07 -14.62 3.67
C SER A 105 36.10 -13.46 3.43
N PRO A 106 36.06 -12.45 4.32
CA PRO A 106 35.27 -11.24 4.11
C PRO A 106 35.57 -10.55 2.78
N ARG A 107 36.83 -10.56 2.33
CA ARG A 107 37.20 -9.96 1.04
C ARG A 107 36.61 -10.72 -0.15
N GLU A 108 36.75 -12.04 -0.16
CA GLU A 108 36.24 -12.88 -1.26
C GLU A 108 34.72 -12.79 -1.40
N ILE A 109 33.98 -12.73 -0.29
CA ILE A 109 32.52 -12.58 -0.36
C ILE A 109 32.13 -11.19 -0.88
N CYS A 110 32.84 -10.13 -0.48
CA CYS A 110 32.63 -8.80 -1.03
C CYS A 110 32.91 -8.75 -2.53
N ASP A 111 34.02 -9.36 -2.99
CA ASP A 111 34.37 -9.44 -4.41
C ASP A 111 33.29 -10.16 -5.23
N LYS A 112 32.81 -11.30 -4.73
CA LYS A 112 31.73 -12.07 -5.34
C LYS A 112 30.45 -11.24 -5.49
N TYR A 113 29.95 -10.67 -4.40
CA TYR A 113 28.66 -9.99 -4.44
C TYR A 113 28.73 -8.57 -5.03
N HIS A 114 29.87 -7.88 -4.96
CA HIS A 114 30.06 -6.64 -5.72
C HIS A 114 29.86 -6.87 -7.23
N GLN A 115 30.39 -7.98 -7.75
CA GLN A 115 30.18 -8.36 -9.14
C GLN A 115 28.70 -8.67 -9.44
N VAL A 116 28.00 -9.36 -8.52
CA VAL A 116 26.55 -9.62 -8.65
C VAL A 116 25.76 -8.32 -8.70
N HIS A 117 26.00 -7.38 -7.77
CA HIS A 117 25.37 -6.06 -7.77
C HIS A 117 25.63 -5.30 -9.08
N SER A 118 26.90 -5.22 -9.49
CA SER A 118 27.30 -4.54 -10.73
C SER A 118 26.58 -5.14 -11.95
N ASN A 119 26.52 -6.46 -12.06
CA ASN A 119 25.82 -7.15 -13.15
C ASN A 119 24.31 -6.87 -13.16
N VAL A 120 23.67 -6.89 -11.98
CA VAL A 120 22.24 -6.60 -11.84
C VAL A 120 21.94 -5.17 -12.26
N TYR A 121 22.68 -4.19 -11.73
CA TYR A 121 22.44 -2.78 -12.03
C TYR A 121 22.72 -2.44 -13.50
N LYS A 122 23.77 -3.05 -14.09
CA LYS A 122 24.05 -2.95 -15.52
C LYS A 122 22.89 -3.51 -16.36
N TRP A 123 22.31 -4.64 -15.97
CA TRP A 123 21.15 -5.21 -16.67
C TRP A 123 19.89 -4.35 -16.52
N PHE A 124 19.64 -3.77 -15.35
CA PHE A 124 18.60 -2.75 -15.12
C PHE A 124 18.89 -1.40 -15.79
N ASN A 125 19.99 -1.29 -16.53
CA ASN A 125 20.42 -0.10 -17.25
C ASN A 125 20.55 1.13 -16.34
N ILE A 126 21.12 0.93 -15.16
CA ILE A 126 21.51 2.01 -14.24
C ILE A 126 22.83 2.60 -14.74
N GLU A 127 22.83 3.89 -15.05
CA GLU A 127 23.98 4.63 -15.61
C GLU A 127 24.66 5.44 -14.51
N PHE A 128 25.38 4.72 -13.65
CA PHE A 128 26.35 5.32 -12.73
C PHE A 128 27.50 5.92 -13.53
N ASP A 129 27.98 7.08 -13.09
CA ASP A 129 29.29 7.58 -13.51
C ASP A 129 30.41 6.79 -12.82
N GLU A 130 30.17 6.30 -11.60
CA GLU A 130 31.02 5.31 -10.92
C GLU A 130 30.20 4.41 -9.98
N PHE A 131 30.44 3.09 -10.06
CA PHE A 131 29.93 2.09 -9.12
C PHE A 131 31.09 1.46 -8.34
N GLY A 132 31.50 2.12 -7.26
CA GLY A 132 32.70 1.78 -6.49
C GLY A 132 32.45 0.86 -5.29
N ARG A 133 33.37 0.91 -4.32
CA ARG A 133 33.44 0.00 -3.17
C ARG A 133 33.96 0.73 -1.93
N THR A 134 33.46 0.38 -0.75
CA THR A 134 34.00 0.95 0.51
C THR A 134 35.30 0.28 0.96
N SER A 135 35.61 -0.94 0.54
CA SER A 135 36.84 -1.66 0.97
C SER A 135 38.11 -1.27 0.18
N THR A 136 38.45 0.03 0.19
CA THR A 136 39.61 0.60 -0.53
C THR A 136 40.55 1.39 0.37
N GLU A 137 41.81 1.56 -0.07
CA GLU A 137 42.79 2.41 0.62
C GLU A 137 42.37 3.89 0.60
N ILE A 138 41.72 4.34 -0.49
CA ILE A 138 41.20 5.71 -0.61
C ILE A 138 40.13 5.96 0.45
N GLN A 139 39.20 5.03 0.67
CA GLN A 139 38.22 5.10 1.77
C GLN A 139 38.94 5.20 3.12
N THR A 140 39.87 4.29 3.39
CA THR A 140 40.61 4.26 4.67
C THR A 140 41.25 5.62 4.97
N ARG A 141 41.96 6.19 3.98
CA ARG A 141 42.61 7.49 4.11
C ARG A 141 41.60 8.61 4.41
N ILE A 142 40.55 8.75 3.61
CA ILE A 142 39.57 9.86 3.75
C ILE A 142 38.81 9.75 5.08
N VAL A 143 38.41 8.54 5.48
CA VAL A 143 37.73 8.31 6.77
C VAL A 143 38.63 8.68 7.93
N GLN A 144 39.90 8.26 7.91
CA GLN A 144 40.88 8.61 8.94
C GLN A 144 41.18 10.11 8.98
N GLU A 145 41.24 10.79 7.83
CA GLU A 145 41.39 12.25 7.76
C GLU A 145 40.20 12.99 8.38
N ILE A 146 38.96 12.60 8.04
CA ILE A 146 37.73 13.20 8.61
C ILE A 146 37.66 12.92 10.12
N PHE A 147 37.97 11.69 10.53
CA PHE A 147 38.02 11.32 11.94
C PHE A 147 39.03 12.17 12.70
N LYS A 148 40.25 12.30 12.19
CA LYS A 148 41.32 13.08 12.84
C LYS A 148 40.88 14.53 13.07
N LYS A 149 40.30 15.20 12.07
CA LYS A 149 39.76 16.56 12.23
C LYS A 149 38.63 16.62 13.27
N THR A 150 37.71 15.67 13.23
CA THR A 150 36.59 15.59 14.18
C THR A 150 37.08 15.38 15.63
N TYR A 151 38.12 14.56 15.80
CA TYR A 151 38.78 14.29 17.08
C TYR A 151 39.52 15.54 17.59
N GLU A 152 40.35 16.17 16.75
CA GLU A 152 41.09 17.41 17.09
C GLU A 152 40.17 18.58 17.43
N ASN A 153 38.99 18.66 16.80
CA ASN A 153 37.96 19.65 17.12
C ASN A 153 37.17 19.34 18.41
N GLY A 154 37.47 18.23 19.10
CA GLY A 154 36.87 17.87 20.38
C GLY A 154 35.42 17.41 20.29
N PHE A 155 35.02 16.75 19.20
CA PHE A 155 33.68 16.15 19.02
C PHE A 155 33.65 14.63 19.19
N ILE A 156 34.77 14.03 19.61
CA ILE A 156 34.87 12.61 19.89
C ILE A 156 35.10 12.41 21.39
N LEU A 157 34.28 11.57 22.01
CA LEU A 157 34.42 11.12 23.40
C LEU A 157 35.03 9.72 23.43
N GLU A 158 35.77 9.42 24.50
CA GLU A 158 36.22 8.06 24.82
C GLU A 158 35.47 7.59 26.07
N GLU A 159 34.82 6.42 25.98
CA GLU A 159 34.15 5.78 27.09
C GLU A 159 34.54 4.30 27.18
N GLU A 160 34.50 3.76 28.40
CA GLU A 160 34.72 2.34 28.67
C GLU A 160 33.37 1.62 28.77
N ILE A 161 33.18 0.59 27.95
CA ILE A 161 31.97 -0.23 27.94
C ILE A 161 32.33 -1.61 28.47
N GLU A 162 31.62 -2.09 29.49
CA GLU A 162 31.67 -3.49 29.87
C GLU A 162 30.91 -4.33 28.85
N GLN A 163 31.50 -5.43 28.38
CA GLN A 163 30.87 -6.36 27.46
C GLN A 163 31.26 -7.80 27.80
N LEU A 164 30.44 -8.76 27.35
CA LEU A 164 30.76 -10.17 27.49
C LEU A 164 31.76 -10.59 26.40
N PHE A 165 32.88 -11.17 26.81
CA PHE A 165 33.94 -11.68 25.95
C PHE A 165 34.01 -13.20 26.04
N CYS A 166 33.98 -13.88 24.89
CA CYS A 166 34.19 -15.32 24.84
C CYS A 166 35.67 -15.63 24.65
N GLU A 167 36.32 -16.20 25.67
CA GLU A 167 37.75 -16.57 25.59
C GLU A 167 38.03 -17.70 24.60
N ASN A 168 37.04 -18.52 24.29
CA ASN A 168 37.22 -19.59 23.30
C ASN A 168 37.08 -19.07 21.86
N CYS A 169 36.12 -18.19 21.61
CA CYS A 169 35.91 -17.58 20.29
C CYS A 169 36.82 -16.36 20.07
N GLN A 170 37.54 -15.92 21.11
CA GLN A 170 38.42 -14.74 21.13
C GLN A 170 37.74 -13.49 20.54
N LYS A 171 36.48 -13.24 20.96
CA LYS A 171 35.68 -12.10 20.51
C LYS A 171 34.68 -11.63 21.56
N PHE A 172 34.34 -10.35 21.50
CA PHE A 172 33.20 -9.80 22.22
C PHE A 172 31.88 -10.33 21.63
N LEU A 173 30.90 -10.56 22.49
CA LEU A 173 29.61 -11.13 22.13
C LEU A 173 28.56 -10.03 22.08
N ALA A 174 27.95 -9.86 20.91
CA ALA A 174 26.70 -9.13 20.80
C ALA A 174 25.56 -9.89 21.49
N ASP A 175 24.53 -9.19 21.94
CA ASP A 175 23.39 -9.74 22.70
C ASP A 175 22.78 -11.01 22.08
N ARG A 176 22.61 -11.04 20.76
CA ARG A 176 22.11 -12.21 20.00
C ARG A 176 22.98 -13.46 20.06
N PHE A 177 24.25 -13.32 20.43
CA PHE A 177 25.21 -14.41 20.61
C PHE A 177 25.43 -14.75 22.09
N VAL A 178 24.64 -14.16 22.98
CA VAL A 178 24.61 -14.48 24.40
C VAL A 178 23.25 -15.08 24.72
N GLU A 179 23.29 -16.23 25.40
CA GLU A 179 22.12 -16.82 26.04
C GLU A 179 22.43 -17.02 27.52
N GLY A 180 21.41 -17.14 28.37
CA GLY A 180 21.61 -17.39 29.79
C GLY A 180 20.31 -17.37 30.57
N VAL A 181 20.42 -17.47 31.89
CA VAL A 181 19.26 -17.47 32.78
C VAL A 181 18.77 -16.03 33.01
N CYS A 182 17.49 -15.78 32.76
CA CYS A 182 16.86 -14.47 32.95
C CYS A 182 16.94 -14.03 34.42
N PRO A 183 17.45 -12.82 34.71
CA PRO A 183 17.55 -12.35 36.09
C PRO A 183 16.19 -12.05 36.74
N PHE A 184 15.12 -11.93 35.94
CA PHE A 184 13.78 -11.52 36.41
C PHE A 184 12.77 -12.66 36.58
N CYS A 185 12.87 -13.75 35.81
CA CYS A 185 11.91 -14.86 35.86
C CYS A 185 12.58 -16.25 35.80
N ASP A 186 13.91 -16.29 35.93
CA ASP A 186 14.74 -17.49 35.93
C ASP A 186 14.52 -18.44 34.73
N TYR A 187 14.08 -17.88 33.60
CA TYR A 187 14.03 -18.62 32.32
C TYR A 187 15.45 -18.93 31.85
N GLU A 188 15.79 -20.20 31.66
CA GLU A 188 17.17 -20.66 31.46
C GLU A 188 17.82 -20.26 30.12
N ASP A 189 17.00 -19.92 29.12
CA ASP A 189 17.43 -19.68 27.74
C ASP A 189 17.07 -18.27 27.26
N ALA A 190 17.14 -17.28 28.14
CA ALA A 190 16.94 -15.88 27.76
C ALA A 190 18.07 -15.39 26.85
N ARG A 191 17.72 -14.55 25.88
CA ARG A 191 18.68 -13.91 24.97
C ARG A 191 19.28 -12.67 25.61
N GLY A 192 20.46 -12.24 25.16
CA GLY A 192 21.16 -11.09 25.72
C GLY A 192 20.42 -9.75 25.62
N ASP A 193 19.39 -9.64 24.77
CA ASP A 193 18.61 -8.42 24.52
C ASP A 193 17.21 -8.49 25.14
N GLN A 194 16.63 -9.70 25.22
CA GLN A 194 15.25 -9.91 25.65
C GLN A 194 15.04 -11.33 26.17
N CYS A 195 14.29 -11.46 27.26
CA CYS A 195 13.79 -12.76 27.71
C CYS A 195 12.50 -13.13 26.97
N ASP A 196 12.48 -14.23 26.23
CA ASP A 196 11.30 -14.66 25.47
C ASP A 196 10.12 -15.12 26.36
N ARG A 197 10.37 -15.45 27.64
CA ARG A 197 9.32 -15.87 28.58
C ARG A 197 8.56 -14.70 29.21
N CYS A 198 9.28 -13.71 29.74
CA CYS A 198 8.65 -12.55 30.42
C CYS A 198 8.66 -11.28 29.57
N SER A 199 9.21 -11.34 28.35
CA SER A 199 9.33 -10.23 27.39
C SER A 199 10.14 -9.01 27.86
N LYS A 200 10.74 -9.04 29.06
CA LYS A 200 11.61 -7.96 29.56
C LYS A 200 12.85 -7.81 28.68
N LEU A 201 13.15 -6.56 28.34
CA LEU A 201 14.43 -6.15 27.75
C LEU A 201 15.48 -6.18 28.85
N ILE A 202 16.63 -6.79 28.54
CA ILE A 202 17.73 -7.01 29.47
C ILE A 202 19.03 -6.70 28.76
N ASN A 203 20.06 -6.31 29.53
CA ASN A 203 21.41 -6.24 28.99
C ASN A 203 22.09 -7.60 29.15
N ALA A 204 22.90 -8.01 28.17
CA ALA A 204 23.52 -9.33 28.18
C ALA A 204 24.38 -9.60 29.43
N ILE A 205 24.94 -8.54 30.03
CA ILE A 205 25.78 -8.57 31.24
C ILE A 205 24.98 -8.91 32.50
N GLU A 206 23.66 -8.69 32.47
CA GLU A 206 22.73 -8.96 33.57
C GLU A 206 22.25 -10.43 33.58
N LEU A 207 22.48 -11.19 32.49
CA LEU A 207 22.14 -12.60 32.44
C LEU A 207 22.94 -13.38 33.50
N LYS A 208 22.22 -14.23 34.25
CA LYS A 208 22.85 -15.21 35.15
C LYS A 208 23.36 -16.38 34.30
N ASN A 209 24.54 -16.90 34.61
CA ASN A 209 25.17 -17.99 33.85
C ASN A 209 25.15 -17.76 32.33
N PRO A 210 25.70 -16.63 31.84
CA PRO A 210 25.73 -16.38 30.41
C PRO A 210 26.55 -17.47 29.72
N ARG A 211 26.17 -17.78 28.49
CA ARG A 211 26.83 -18.76 27.61
C ARG A 211 26.89 -18.20 26.19
N CYS A 212 28.00 -18.46 25.52
CA CYS A 212 28.20 -18.07 24.14
C CYS A 212 27.38 -18.98 23.23
N LYS A 213 26.48 -18.44 22.41
CA LYS A 213 25.67 -19.22 21.46
C LYS A 213 26.53 -19.98 20.43
N THR A 214 27.74 -19.51 20.14
CA THR A 214 28.63 -20.13 19.14
C THR A 214 29.37 -21.36 19.66
N CYS A 215 29.80 -21.38 20.92
CA CYS A 215 30.65 -22.46 21.47
C CYS A 215 30.16 -23.03 22.80
N SER A 216 29.01 -22.56 23.29
CA SER A 216 28.36 -22.95 24.55
C SER A 216 29.17 -22.73 25.83
N LYS A 217 30.37 -22.12 25.75
CA LYS A 217 31.19 -21.78 26.92
C LYS A 217 30.75 -20.46 27.56
N SER A 218 30.97 -20.33 28.86
CA SER A 218 30.67 -19.11 29.61
C SER A 218 31.60 -17.95 29.21
N PRO A 219 31.05 -16.80 28.79
CA PRO A 219 31.84 -15.60 28.55
C PRO A 219 32.18 -14.90 29.86
N VAL A 220 33.24 -14.10 29.83
CA VAL A 220 33.71 -13.28 30.95
C VAL A 220 33.42 -11.81 30.69
N LYS A 221 33.13 -11.03 31.73
CA LYS A 221 32.99 -9.57 31.60
C LYS A 221 34.37 -8.98 31.33
N ARG A 222 34.49 -8.17 30.28
CA ARG A 222 35.71 -7.40 29.98
C ARG A 222 35.31 -5.97 29.62
N THR A 223 36.10 -5.04 30.11
CA THR A 223 35.97 -3.63 29.75
C THR A 223 36.69 -3.36 28.43
N SER A 224 36.03 -2.61 27.55
CA SER A 224 36.50 -2.29 26.20
C SER A 224 36.35 -0.80 25.97
N LYS A 225 37.44 -0.13 25.56
CA LYS A 225 37.41 1.30 25.22
C LYS A 225 36.75 1.53 23.87
N HIS A 226 35.89 2.53 23.79
CA HIS A 226 35.18 2.90 22.58
C HIS A 226 35.13 4.41 22.38
N LEU A 227 35.21 4.82 21.11
CA LEU A 227 35.02 6.21 20.72
C LEU A 227 33.56 6.47 20.34
N PHE A 228 33.07 7.65 20.71
CA PHE A 228 31.72 8.12 20.45
C PHE A 228 31.74 9.48 19.75
N LEU A 229 30.90 9.65 18.74
CA LEU A 229 30.61 10.96 18.17
C LEU A 229 29.64 11.70 19.09
N ASP A 230 30.07 12.85 19.61
CA ASP A 230 29.31 13.71 20.52
C ASP A 230 28.23 14.49 19.76
N LEU A 231 27.19 13.78 19.33
CA LEU A 231 26.02 14.39 18.68
C LEU A 231 25.32 15.46 19.53
N PRO A 232 25.16 15.33 20.86
CA PRO A 232 24.60 16.41 21.68
C PRO A 232 25.34 17.74 21.48
N LYS A 233 26.68 17.72 21.49
CA LYS A 233 27.50 18.91 21.26
C LYS A 233 27.41 19.46 19.83
N ILE A 234 27.11 18.61 18.85
CA ILE A 234 26.97 19.01 17.44
C ILE A 234 25.56 19.51 17.11
N GLN A 235 24.53 19.05 17.84
CA GLN A 235 23.11 19.29 17.56
C GLN A 235 22.79 20.77 17.26
N PRO A 236 23.27 21.78 18.01
CA PRO A 236 22.96 23.18 17.70
C PRO A 236 23.45 23.63 16.31
N LYS A 237 24.62 23.14 15.88
CA LYS A 237 25.15 23.42 14.53
C LYS A 237 24.31 22.72 13.46
N LEU A 238 23.89 21.49 13.74
CA LEU A 238 23.06 20.69 12.83
C LEU A 238 21.68 21.31 12.64
N GLU A 239 21.02 21.73 13.72
CA GLU A 239 19.71 22.39 13.68
C GLU A 239 19.78 23.69 12.88
N LYS A 240 20.80 24.52 13.10
CA LYS A 240 21.01 25.74 12.30
C LYS A 240 21.16 25.44 10.80
N TRP A 241 21.91 24.38 10.46
CA TRP A 241 22.03 23.96 9.07
C TRP A 241 20.69 23.46 8.52
N LEU A 242 19.97 22.61 9.27
CA LEU A 242 18.67 22.07 8.87
C LEU A 242 17.61 23.16 8.71
N GLU A 243 17.55 24.14 9.61
CA GLU A 243 16.68 25.32 9.50
C GLU A 243 16.93 26.05 8.19
N SER A 244 18.20 26.33 7.86
CA SER A 244 18.54 27.00 6.58
C SER A 244 18.15 26.18 5.34
N LYS A 245 18.13 24.85 5.44
CA LYS A 245 17.76 23.97 4.34
C LYS A 245 16.26 23.77 4.24
N LEU A 246 15.58 23.55 5.35
CA LEU A 246 14.14 23.25 5.43
C LEU A 246 13.25 24.49 5.34
N SER A 247 13.77 25.69 5.63
CA SER A 247 13.05 26.97 5.49
C SER A 247 12.95 27.47 4.05
N VAL A 248 13.91 27.10 3.20
CA VAL A 248 13.80 27.26 1.75
C VAL A 248 12.86 26.16 1.24
N GLU A 249 12.01 26.45 0.25
CA GLU A 249 11.26 25.42 -0.47
C GLU A 249 12.25 24.39 -1.05
N ASN A 250 12.48 23.33 -0.27
CA ASN A 250 13.35 22.23 -0.63
C ASN A 250 12.51 20.98 -0.92
N ASN A 251 13.07 20.12 -1.76
CA ASN A 251 12.39 18.93 -2.27
C ASN A 251 12.69 17.69 -1.42
N TRP A 252 12.96 17.88 -0.13
CA TRP A 252 13.03 16.76 0.80
C TRP A 252 11.67 16.07 0.88
N SER A 253 11.70 14.74 0.73
CA SER A 253 10.50 13.92 0.94
C SER A 253 9.91 14.14 2.34
N GLN A 254 8.59 14.04 2.44
CA GLN A 254 7.90 14.23 3.73
C GLN A 254 8.38 13.22 4.78
N THR A 255 8.60 11.96 4.38
CA THR A 255 9.19 10.91 5.24
C THR A 255 10.54 11.33 5.80
N ALA A 256 11.44 11.89 4.97
CA ALA A 256 12.74 12.36 5.44
C ALA A 256 12.61 13.50 6.46
N LYS A 257 11.72 14.47 6.22
CA LYS A 257 11.46 15.59 7.14
C LYS A 257 10.93 15.08 8.49
N VAL A 258 9.95 14.18 8.47
CA VAL A 258 9.33 13.62 9.69
C VAL A 258 10.34 12.83 10.52
N ILE A 259 11.12 11.93 9.90
CA ILE A 259 12.12 11.13 10.62
C ILE A 259 13.19 12.03 11.22
N THR A 260 13.70 13.00 10.45
CA THR A 260 14.74 13.92 10.92
C THR A 260 14.27 14.74 12.12
N ASN A 261 13.07 15.31 12.04
CA ASN A 261 12.49 16.11 13.12
C ASN A 261 12.20 15.27 14.38
N SER A 262 11.78 14.01 14.20
CA SER A 262 11.56 13.10 15.35
C SER A 262 12.84 12.88 16.14
N TRP A 263 13.96 12.62 15.45
CA TRP A 263 15.26 12.42 16.08
C TRP A 263 15.78 13.67 16.79
N LEU A 264 15.61 14.86 16.21
CA LEU A 264 16.01 16.11 16.84
C LEU A 264 15.19 16.39 18.11
N LYS A 265 13.87 16.18 18.05
CA LYS A 265 12.96 16.41 19.18
C LYS A 265 13.25 15.49 20.37
N GLU A 266 13.72 14.27 20.13
CA GLU A 266 14.14 13.35 21.18
C GLU A 266 15.45 13.76 21.88
N GLY A 267 16.23 14.65 21.27
CA GLY A 267 17.58 14.99 21.69
C GLY A 267 18.61 13.96 21.19
N LEU A 268 19.64 14.43 20.49
CA LEU A 268 20.65 13.54 19.95
C LEU A 268 21.56 13.02 21.07
N LYS A 269 21.79 11.70 21.07
CA LYS A 269 22.69 11.03 22.03
C LYS A 269 24.03 10.73 21.40
N ALA A 270 25.10 10.69 22.19
CA ALA A 270 26.41 10.25 21.72
C ALA A 270 26.32 8.85 21.09
N ARG A 271 26.97 8.65 19.94
CA ARG A 271 26.90 7.39 19.18
C ARG A 271 28.28 6.76 19.05
N CYS A 272 28.40 5.50 19.48
CA CYS A 272 29.65 4.73 19.37
C CYS A 272 30.03 4.50 17.91
N ILE A 273 31.21 4.99 17.51
CA ILE A 273 31.76 4.92 16.16
C ILE A 273 32.85 3.85 16.01
N THR A 274 33.08 3.00 17.02
CA THR A 274 34.10 1.93 16.98
C THR A 274 33.49 0.57 17.28
N ARG A 275 34.08 -0.50 16.73
CA ARG A 275 33.67 -1.88 16.97
C ARG A 275 34.89 -2.80 17.11
N ASP A 276 34.72 -3.83 17.93
CA ASP A 276 35.68 -4.93 18.07
C ASP A 276 35.48 -5.96 16.95
N LEU A 277 35.78 -5.55 15.72
CA LEU A 277 35.74 -6.39 14.52
C LEU A 277 37.10 -6.36 13.83
N LYS A 278 37.37 -7.40 13.03
CA LYS A 278 38.58 -7.45 12.21
C LYS A 278 38.33 -6.84 10.83
N TRP A 279 37.13 -7.01 10.29
CA TRP A 279 36.75 -6.51 8.97
C TRP A 279 36.11 -5.10 9.04
N GLY A 280 36.97 -4.09 8.90
CA GLY A 280 36.60 -2.68 8.91
C GLY A 280 37.82 -1.77 8.71
N ILE A 281 37.60 -0.46 8.76
CA ILE A 281 38.68 0.52 8.66
C ILE A 281 39.37 0.66 10.02
N PRO A 282 40.69 0.48 10.13
CA PRO A 282 41.40 0.59 11.40
C PRO A 282 41.36 2.02 11.96
N VAL A 283 41.20 2.13 13.28
CA VAL A 283 41.18 3.42 13.97
C VAL A 283 42.62 3.91 14.19
N PRO A 284 42.97 5.14 13.77
CA PRO A 284 44.34 5.64 13.80
C PRO A 284 44.70 6.24 15.18
N LEU A 285 44.43 5.51 16.27
CA LEU A 285 44.76 5.91 17.64
C LEU A 285 45.49 4.79 18.40
N GLU A 286 46.39 5.19 19.29
CA GLU A 286 47.04 4.26 20.21
C GLU A 286 46.01 3.61 21.14
N GLY A 287 46.13 2.30 21.39
CA GLY A 287 45.14 1.52 22.14
C GLY A 287 43.95 1.00 21.32
N TYR A 288 43.81 1.40 20.04
CA TYR A 288 42.72 0.97 19.16
C TYR A 288 43.16 0.05 18.00
N LYS A 289 44.34 -0.58 18.09
CA LYS A 289 44.93 -1.41 17.02
C LYS A 289 44.05 -2.58 16.58
N ASP A 290 43.30 -3.17 17.51
CA ASP A 290 42.40 -4.31 17.26
C ASP A 290 40.93 -3.88 17.07
N LYS A 291 40.70 -2.58 16.78
CA LYS A 291 39.37 -2.00 16.59
C LYS A 291 39.25 -1.34 15.23
N VAL A 292 38.04 -1.35 14.71
CA VAL A 292 37.68 -0.72 13.46
C VAL A 292 36.58 0.32 13.67
N PHE A 293 36.45 1.25 12.73
CA PHE A 293 35.29 2.13 12.69
C PHE A 293 34.00 1.33 12.48
N TYR A 294 32.94 1.79 13.12
CA TYR A 294 31.61 1.26 12.93
C TYR A 294 31.10 1.64 11.54
N VAL A 295 30.58 0.66 10.80
CA VAL A 295 30.13 0.83 9.40
C VAL A 295 29.22 2.05 9.16
N TRP A 296 28.36 2.38 10.13
CA TRP A 296 27.44 3.52 9.97
C TRP A 296 28.09 4.90 10.15
N PHE A 297 29.33 4.95 10.63
CA PHE A 297 30.15 6.17 10.62
C PHE A 297 30.83 6.36 9.26
N ASP A 298 31.42 5.31 8.68
CA ASP A 298 32.24 5.44 7.47
C ASP A 298 31.49 5.16 6.15
N ALA A 299 30.40 4.41 6.16
CA ALA A 299 29.66 4.08 4.93
C ALA A 299 29.20 5.32 4.15
N PRO A 300 28.64 6.38 4.76
CA PRO A 300 28.32 7.62 4.03
C PRO A 300 29.55 8.35 3.47
N ILE A 301 30.72 8.22 4.12
CA ILE A 301 32.00 8.73 3.59
C ILE A 301 32.41 7.97 2.31
N GLY A 302 31.86 6.76 2.12
CA GLY A 302 31.96 5.98 0.88
C GLY A 302 31.62 6.77 -0.39
N TYR A 303 30.63 7.67 -0.36
CA TYR A 303 30.33 8.49 -1.53
C TYR A 303 31.50 9.39 -1.94
N VAL A 304 32.20 9.94 -0.94
CA VAL A 304 33.36 10.80 -1.12
C VAL A 304 34.53 10.01 -1.69
N SER A 305 34.83 8.83 -1.12
CA SER A 305 35.94 8.00 -1.57
C SER A 305 35.72 7.38 -2.95
N ILE A 306 34.48 7.00 -3.27
CA ILE A 306 34.11 6.53 -4.61
C ILE A 306 34.30 7.66 -5.62
N THR A 307 33.89 8.89 -5.28
CA THR A 307 34.16 10.06 -6.13
C THR A 307 35.67 10.29 -6.30
N ALA A 308 36.45 10.17 -5.23
CA ALA A 308 37.90 10.31 -5.25
C ALA A 308 38.62 9.25 -6.08
N SER A 309 38.00 8.08 -6.29
CA SER A 309 38.60 7.00 -7.10
C SER A 309 38.64 7.32 -8.59
N ILE A 310 37.68 8.11 -9.09
CA ILE A 310 37.59 8.53 -10.50
C ILE A 310 38.02 9.97 -10.72
N CYS A 311 37.99 10.82 -9.68
CA CYS A 311 38.33 12.23 -9.77
C CYS A 311 39.39 12.62 -8.72
N PRO A 312 40.65 12.87 -9.12
CA PRO A 312 41.68 13.36 -8.20
C PRO A 312 41.29 14.67 -7.50
N ASP A 313 40.58 15.55 -8.20
CA ASP A 313 40.05 16.82 -7.69
C ASP A 313 38.64 16.67 -7.06
N TRP A 314 38.33 15.54 -6.43
CA TRP A 314 37.00 15.24 -5.86
C TRP A 314 36.49 16.31 -4.88
N GLU A 315 37.39 17.05 -4.24
CA GLU A 315 37.04 18.16 -3.36
C GLU A 315 36.27 19.26 -4.09
N LYS A 316 36.44 19.43 -5.42
CA LYS A 316 35.62 20.37 -6.19
C LYS A 316 34.15 20.00 -6.19
N TRP A 317 33.79 18.73 -6.01
CA TRP A 317 32.42 18.27 -5.83
C TRP A 317 31.97 18.31 -4.38
N TRP A 318 32.79 17.78 -3.46
CA TRP A 318 32.41 17.55 -2.06
C TRP A 318 32.75 18.68 -1.10
N LYS A 319 33.49 19.72 -1.53
CA LYS A 319 33.86 20.89 -0.73
C LYS A 319 33.58 22.22 -1.45
N ASN A 320 32.47 22.26 -2.19
CA ASN A 320 32.05 23.40 -3.01
C ASN A 320 30.53 23.63 -2.92
N PRO A 321 30.00 23.92 -1.71
CA PRO A 321 28.56 24.01 -1.47
C PRO A 321 27.86 25.14 -2.23
N GLU A 322 28.60 26.13 -2.75
CA GLU A 322 28.03 27.24 -3.53
C GLU A 322 27.67 26.85 -4.97
N ASN A 323 28.39 25.89 -5.55
CA ASN A 323 28.27 25.55 -6.97
C ASN A 323 27.73 24.14 -7.23
N VAL A 324 27.60 23.32 -6.19
CA VAL A 324 27.20 21.91 -6.27
C VAL A 324 25.96 21.65 -5.43
N GLU A 325 24.95 21.06 -6.06
CA GLU A 325 23.78 20.54 -5.37
C GLU A 325 23.90 19.03 -5.14
N LEU A 326 23.82 18.59 -3.89
CA LEU A 326 23.88 17.16 -3.53
C LEU A 326 22.48 16.58 -3.32
N TYR A 327 22.18 15.49 -4.02
CA TYR A 327 20.94 14.72 -3.92
C TYR A 327 21.20 13.32 -3.38
N HIS A 328 20.50 12.95 -2.32
CA HIS A 328 20.50 11.60 -1.77
C HIS A 328 19.22 10.85 -2.12
N PHE A 329 19.35 9.63 -2.64
CA PHE A 329 18.25 8.71 -2.89
C PHE A 329 18.40 7.47 -2.02
N LEU A 330 17.43 7.23 -1.15
CA LEU A 330 17.55 6.22 -0.11
C LEU A 330 16.18 5.67 0.33
N GLY A 331 16.17 4.48 0.93
CA GLY A 331 15.01 4.00 1.68
C GLY A 331 14.90 4.70 3.04
N LYS A 332 13.68 4.78 3.60
CA LYS A 332 13.41 5.49 4.87
C LYS A 332 14.34 5.15 6.04
N ASP A 333 14.83 3.91 6.11
CA ASP A 333 15.74 3.45 7.17
C ASP A 333 17.09 4.18 7.17
N ASN A 334 17.51 4.68 6.01
CA ASN A 334 18.78 5.34 5.84
C ASN A 334 18.72 6.85 6.11
N VAL A 335 17.53 7.42 6.36
CA VAL A 335 17.33 8.87 6.51
C VAL A 335 18.22 9.42 7.62
N ALA A 336 18.18 8.85 8.83
CA ALA A 336 18.92 9.37 9.98
C ALA A 336 20.44 9.44 9.71
N PHE A 337 20.99 8.50 8.95
CA PHE A 337 22.41 8.52 8.62
C PHE A 337 22.78 9.67 7.67
N HIS A 338 21.86 10.09 6.79
CA HIS A 338 22.11 11.11 5.78
C HIS A 338 21.60 12.50 6.18
N SER A 339 20.66 12.61 7.12
CA SER A 339 20.18 13.89 7.64
C SER A 339 20.80 14.27 8.99
N ILE A 340 21.36 13.31 9.74
CA ILE A 340 21.93 13.55 11.08
C ILE A 340 23.39 13.13 11.14
N ILE A 341 23.69 11.83 11.00
CA ILE A 341 25.04 11.30 11.34
C ILE A 341 26.11 11.85 10.41
N PHE A 342 25.92 11.75 9.09
CA PHE A 342 26.89 12.21 8.11
C PHE A 342 27.00 13.75 8.09
N PRO A 343 25.90 14.53 8.07
CA PRO A 343 25.96 15.98 8.27
C PRO A 343 26.66 16.40 9.56
N SER A 344 26.42 15.71 10.68
CA SER A 344 27.09 16.00 11.95
C SER A 344 28.59 15.75 11.86
N THR A 345 29.01 14.67 11.20
CA THR A 345 30.43 14.37 10.96
C THR A 345 31.08 15.44 10.08
N GLN A 346 30.41 15.88 9.02
CA GLN A 346 30.87 16.97 8.16
C GLN A 346 31.03 18.28 8.95
N LEU A 347 30.01 18.68 9.73
CA LEU A 347 30.03 19.89 10.54
C LEU A 347 31.09 19.84 11.65
N ALA A 348 31.31 18.67 12.24
CA ALA A 348 32.28 18.48 13.31
C ALA A 348 33.74 18.53 12.80
N SER A 349 33.98 18.24 11.52
CA SER A 349 35.31 18.39 10.91
C SER A 349 35.73 19.85 10.66
N ASN A 350 34.79 20.82 10.72
CA ASN A 350 34.98 22.24 10.37
C ASN A 350 35.50 22.50 8.94
N ASP A 351 35.46 21.52 8.04
CA ASP A 351 35.72 21.71 6.62
C ASP A 351 34.49 22.27 5.89
N LYS A 352 34.71 22.91 4.74
CA LYS A 352 33.67 23.50 3.90
C LYS A 352 32.98 22.46 3.01
N TRP A 353 32.23 21.53 3.59
CA TRP A 353 31.58 20.45 2.86
C TRP A 353 30.39 20.90 1.99
N THR A 354 30.24 20.26 0.83
CA THR A 354 28.98 20.18 0.09
C THR A 354 28.04 19.25 0.85
N MET A 355 27.12 19.83 1.61
CA MET A 355 26.12 19.10 2.38
C MET A 355 24.86 18.85 1.54
N CYS A 356 24.07 17.85 1.92
CA CYS A 356 22.90 17.43 1.15
C CYS A 356 21.88 18.57 0.93
N THR A 357 21.55 18.84 -0.33
CA THR A 357 20.51 19.80 -0.73
C THR A 357 19.14 19.14 -0.65
N ASN A 358 18.99 17.91 -1.14
CA ASN A 358 17.71 17.20 -1.22
C ASN A 358 17.80 15.71 -0.85
N ILE A 359 16.90 15.24 0.01
CA ILE A 359 16.74 13.81 0.33
C ILE A 359 15.43 13.26 -0.25
N SER A 360 15.56 12.39 -1.25
CA SER A 360 14.46 11.56 -1.76
C SER A 360 14.43 10.23 -0.99
N ALA A 361 13.66 10.19 0.10
CA ALA A 361 13.42 8.96 0.84
C ALA A 361 12.14 8.27 0.32
N THR A 362 12.21 6.95 0.11
CA THR A 362 11.04 6.15 -0.25
C THR A 362 10.59 5.26 0.91
N GLU A 363 9.29 4.97 0.90
CA GLU A 363 8.69 3.89 1.69
C GLU A 363 9.06 2.51 1.09
N TYR A 364 8.54 1.42 1.65
CA TYR A 364 8.91 0.09 1.18
C TYR A 364 8.09 -0.35 -0.04
N LEU A 365 8.73 -1.12 -0.90
CA LEU A 365 8.05 -1.99 -1.86
C LEU A 365 7.92 -3.38 -1.23
N ASN A 366 6.69 -3.83 -1.05
CA ASN A 366 6.33 -5.19 -0.67
C ASN A 366 6.12 -6.04 -1.93
N TYR A 367 6.03 -7.36 -1.75
CA TYR A 367 5.83 -8.33 -2.82
C TYR A 367 4.53 -9.11 -2.58
N GLU A 368 3.55 -8.89 -3.45
CA GLU A 368 2.18 -9.37 -3.32
C GLU A 368 1.62 -8.99 -1.93
N ASP A 369 1.03 -9.94 -1.19
CA ASP A 369 0.54 -9.75 0.19
C ASP A 369 1.66 -9.88 1.26
N SER A 370 2.95 -9.87 0.89
CA SER A 370 4.06 -10.22 1.79
C SER A 370 5.32 -9.35 1.61
N LYS A 371 6.34 -9.54 2.46
CA LYS A 371 7.66 -8.92 2.31
C LYS A 371 8.60 -9.80 1.50
N PHE A 372 9.52 -9.19 0.75
CA PHE A 372 10.65 -9.89 0.12
C PHE A 372 11.40 -10.73 1.16
N SER A 373 11.75 -11.97 0.81
CA SER A 373 12.40 -12.90 1.75
C SER A 373 13.31 -13.87 1.02
N LYS A 374 14.63 -13.66 1.12
CA LYS A 374 15.65 -14.54 0.52
C LYS A 374 15.63 -15.94 1.13
N SER A 375 15.50 -16.04 2.46
CA SER A 375 15.44 -17.33 3.16
C SER A 375 14.23 -18.18 2.78
N ARG A 376 13.09 -17.55 2.47
CA ARG A 376 11.85 -18.22 2.01
C ARG A 376 11.73 -18.28 0.48
N GLY A 377 12.71 -17.75 -0.26
CA GLY A 377 12.65 -17.65 -1.72
C GLY A 377 11.45 -16.85 -2.25
N THR A 378 10.93 -15.90 -1.47
CA THR A 378 9.74 -15.12 -1.80
C THR A 378 10.13 -13.77 -2.39
N GLY A 379 9.66 -13.50 -3.61
CA GLY A 379 9.92 -12.25 -4.32
C GLY A 379 10.94 -12.38 -5.46
N VAL A 380 11.02 -11.33 -6.26
CA VAL A 380 11.92 -11.24 -7.40
C VAL A 380 13.23 -10.54 -7.00
N PHE A 381 14.34 -11.19 -7.28
CA PHE A 381 15.70 -10.69 -7.09
C PHE A 381 16.33 -10.30 -8.43
N GLY A 382 17.40 -9.50 -8.40
CA GLY A 382 18.01 -8.89 -9.58
C GLY A 382 18.31 -9.84 -10.74
N GLU A 383 19.02 -10.94 -10.49
CA GLU A 383 19.34 -11.94 -11.52
C GLU A 383 18.11 -12.72 -11.96
N SER A 384 17.21 -13.00 -11.01
CA SER A 384 15.94 -13.67 -11.28
C SER A 384 15.05 -12.86 -12.24
N ALA A 385 15.05 -11.52 -12.14
CA ALA A 385 14.32 -10.64 -13.04
C ALA A 385 14.82 -10.81 -14.49
N LYS A 386 16.13 -10.91 -14.71
CA LYS A 386 16.74 -11.17 -16.01
C LYS A 386 16.30 -12.50 -16.60
N ASN A 387 16.22 -13.54 -15.77
CA ASN A 387 15.87 -14.89 -16.21
C ASN A 387 14.39 -15.06 -16.60
N THR A 388 13.53 -14.07 -16.33
CA THR A 388 12.13 -14.09 -16.77
C THR A 388 11.95 -13.93 -18.29
N GLY A 389 12.96 -13.39 -18.98
CA GLY A 389 12.86 -13.02 -20.40
C GLY A 389 12.06 -11.73 -20.64
N ILE A 390 11.56 -11.07 -19.59
CA ILE A 390 10.96 -9.75 -19.69
C ILE A 390 12.09 -8.70 -19.76
N PRO A 391 12.08 -7.78 -20.76
CA PRO A 391 13.09 -6.74 -20.88
C PRO A 391 13.18 -5.84 -19.64
N ALA A 392 14.38 -5.36 -19.32
CA ALA A 392 14.65 -4.50 -18.17
C ALA A 392 13.75 -3.25 -18.12
N ASP A 393 13.51 -2.61 -19.26
CA ASP A 393 12.66 -1.42 -19.35
C ASP A 393 11.22 -1.63 -18.88
N ILE A 394 10.67 -2.86 -19.03
CA ILE A 394 9.32 -3.17 -18.54
C ILE A 394 9.31 -3.23 -17.01
N TRP A 395 10.37 -3.77 -16.41
CA TRP A 395 10.57 -3.73 -14.96
C TRP A 395 10.75 -2.30 -14.46
N ARG A 396 11.60 -1.51 -15.12
CA ARG A 396 11.82 -0.10 -14.77
C ARG A 396 10.52 0.68 -14.82
N PHE A 397 9.77 0.56 -15.92
CA PHE A 397 8.46 1.19 -16.09
C PHE A 397 7.53 0.88 -14.93
N TYR A 398 7.30 -0.39 -14.63
CA TYR A 398 6.32 -0.76 -13.63
C TYR A 398 6.75 -0.31 -12.23
N LEU A 399 8.01 -0.56 -11.84
CA LEU A 399 8.52 -0.16 -10.54
C LEU A 399 8.43 1.35 -10.31
N LEU A 400 8.68 2.15 -11.35
CA LEU A 400 8.53 3.60 -11.29
C LEU A 400 7.06 4.04 -11.29
N TYR A 401 6.19 3.34 -12.01
CA TYR A 401 4.75 3.57 -12.01
C TYR A 401 4.12 3.35 -10.63
N ILE A 402 4.64 2.39 -9.86
CA ILE A 402 4.23 2.10 -8.48
C ILE A 402 5.25 2.55 -7.43
N ARG A 403 6.12 3.52 -7.73
CA ARG A 403 7.18 3.94 -6.79
C ARG A 403 6.59 4.31 -5.41
N PRO A 404 7.11 3.77 -4.29
CA PRO A 404 6.60 4.04 -2.94
C PRO A 404 7.03 5.41 -2.41
N GLU A 405 6.44 6.49 -2.93
CA GLU A 405 6.85 7.86 -2.57
C GLU A 405 6.31 8.34 -1.22
N ASN A 406 5.02 8.06 -0.95
CA ASN A 406 4.32 8.58 0.24
C ASN A 406 3.86 7.49 1.20
N GLN A 407 3.74 6.26 0.72
CA GLN A 407 3.29 5.09 1.47
C GLN A 407 3.90 3.83 0.86
N ASP A 408 3.90 2.74 1.62
CA ASP A 408 4.29 1.43 1.11
C ASP A 408 3.43 1.05 -0.12
N THR A 409 4.05 0.35 -1.06
CA THR A 409 3.40 -0.17 -2.27
C THR A 409 3.66 -1.65 -2.43
N ASN A 410 2.83 -2.35 -3.19
CA ASN A 410 2.97 -3.78 -3.41
C ASN A 410 3.25 -4.03 -4.88
N PHE A 411 4.25 -4.86 -5.17
CA PHE A 411 4.43 -5.45 -6.49
C PHE A 411 3.39 -6.57 -6.67
N ASP A 412 2.54 -6.46 -7.68
CA ASP A 412 1.51 -7.44 -8.03
C ASP A 412 1.67 -7.88 -9.49
N TRP A 413 1.71 -9.19 -9.74
CA TRP A 413 1.91 -9.71 -11.10
C TRP A 413 0.73 -9.46 -12.06
N ASP A 414 -0.51 -9.46 -11.56
CA ASP A 414 -1.68 -9.13 -12.39
C ASP A 414 -1.68 -7.65 -12.76
N ASP A 415 -1.32 -6.77 -11.82
CA ASP A 415 -1.19 -5.34 -12.11
C ASP A 415 0.02 -5.06 -13.01
N PHE A 416 1.14 -5.77 -12.86
CA PHE A 416 2.28 -5.73 -13.77
C PHE A 416 1.87 -6.03 -15.22
N MET A 417 1.16 -7.14 -15.42
CA MET A 417 0.62 -7.51 -16.74
C MET A 417 -0.39 -6.47 -17.24
N ALA A 418 -1.31 -6.03 -16.38
CA ALA A 418 -2.35 -5.08 -16.74
C ALA A 418 -1.74 -3.76 -17.22
N LYS A 419 -0.78 -3.19 -16.48
CA LYS A 419 -0.13 -1.92 -16.82
C LYS A 419 0.76 -2.04 -18.06
N ASN A 420 1.49 -3.14 -18.24
CA ASN A 420 2.20 -3.37 -19.51
C ASN A 420 1.22 -3.36 -20.69
N ASN A 421 0.14 -4.13 -20.60
CA ASN A 421 -0.79 -4.29 -21.72
C ASN A 421 -1.62 -3.02 -21.97
N SER A 422 -2.03 -2.29 -20.92
CA SER A 422 -2.85 -1.09 -21.08
C SER A 422 -2.03 0.15 -21.40
N GLU A 423 -0.95 0.42 -20.66
CA GLU A 423 -0.21 1.68 -20.76
C GLU A 423 0.92 1.62 -21.80
N LEU A 424 1.68 0.53 -21.82
CA LEU A 424 2.77 0.39 -22.79
C LEU A 424 2.23 -0.06 -24.14
N LEU A 425 1.57 -1.22 -24.22
CA LEU A 425 1.13 -1.78 -25.49
C LEU A 425 -0.01 -0.97 -26.12
N ASN A 426 -1.12 -0.74 -25.41
CA ASN A 426 -2.33 -0.14 -25.98
C ASN A 426 -2.32 1.40 -26.05
N ASN A 427 -1.40 2.07 -25.35
CA ASN A 427 -1.29 3.53 -25.37
C ASN A 427 0.02 3.99 -26.05
N LEU A 428 1.17 3.90 -25.37
CA LEU A 428 2.45 4.41 -25.89
C LEU A 428 2.89 3.71 -27.18
N GLY A 429 2.98 2.39 -27.14
CA GLY A 429 3.35 1.55 -28.28
C GLY A 429 2.36 1.66 -29.43
N ASN A 430 1.06 1.68 -29.14
CA ASN A 430 0.04 1.85 -30.16
C ASN A 430 0.16 3.21 -30.88
N TYR A 431 0.40 4.31 -30.14
CA TYR A 431 0.58 5.62 -30.75
C TYR A 431 1.78 5.66 -31.70
N ILE A 432 2.94 5.20 -31.22
CA ILE A 432 4.19 5.18 -31.98
C ILE A 432 4.04 4.28 -33.20
N ASN A 433 3.58 3.04 -33.01
CA ASN A 433 3.46 2.08 -34.09
C ASN A 433 2.46 2.53 -35.17
N ARG A 434 1.28 3.05 -34.79
CA ARG A 434 0.29 3.57 -35.76
C ARG A 434 0.86 4.73 -36.55
N THR A 435 1.56 5.66 -35.89
CA THR A 435 2.13 6.84 -36.54
C THR A 435 3.20 6.44 -37.56
N LEU A 436 4.21 5.68 -37.12
CA LEU A 436 5.35 5.30 -37.97
C LEU A 436 4.93 4.34 -39.08
N SER A 437 4.09 3.34 -38.78
CA SER A 437 3.57 2.42 -39.80
C SER A 437 2.73 3.14 -40.85
N PHE A 438 1.93 4.14 -40.46
CA PHE A 438 1.14 4.90 -41.43
C PHE A 438 2.03 5.75 -42.35
N LEU A 439 3.04 6.42 -41.78
CA LEU A 439 4.04 7.17 -42.55
C LEU A 439 4.77 6.26 -43.55
N SER A 440 5.21 5.09 -43.09
CA SER A 440 5.91 4.11 -43.93
C SER A 440 5.04 3.57 -45.07
N ASN A 441 3.81 3.14 -44.75
CA ASN A 441 2.92 2.50 -45.73
C ASN A 441 2.27 3.48 -46.72
N SER A 442 2.06 4.74 -46.33
CA SER A 442 1.23 5.69 -47.12
C SER A 442 2.03 6.84 -47.73
N PHE A 443 3.25 7.12 -47.25
CA PHE A 443 4.03 8.29 -47.62
C PHE A 443 5.53 7.98 -47.79
N ASP A 444 5.88 6.76 -48.23
CA ASP A 444 7.28 6.32 -48.48
C ASP A 444 8.26 6.63 -47.34
N SER A 445 7.79 6.44 -46.09
CA SER A 445 8.57 6.70 -44.87
C SER A 445 9.10 8.13 -44.75
N THR A 446 8.51 9.12 -45.43
CA THR A 446 9.07 10.47 -45.51
C THR A 446 8.16 11.48 -44.80
N VAL A 447 8.73 12.24 -43.87
CA VAL A 447 8.06 13.35 -43.17
C VAL A 447 7.75 14.46 -44.17
N GLY A 448 6.48 14.82 -44.30
CA GLY A 448 6.03 15.86 -45.22
C GLY A 448 5.94 17.24 -44.60
N HIS A 449 5.51 18.21 -45.41
CA HIS A 449 5.21 19.57 -44.97
C HIS A 449 4.07 19.57 -43.93
N ILE A 450 4.27 20.24 -42.80
CA ILE A 450 3.28 20.34 -41.71
C ILE A 450 2.48 21.64 -41.88
N GLN A 451 1.21 21.53 -42.25
CA GLN A 451 0.24 22.65 -42.23
C GLN A 451 -0.65 22.54 -40.98
N LEU A 452 -0.49 23.48 -40.05
CA LEU A 452 -1.21 23.49 -38.77
C LEU A 452 -2.53 24.27 -38.88
N ASN A 453 -3.59 23.71 -38.33
CA ASN A 453 -4.89 24.38 -38.12
C ASN A 453 -5.13 24.70 -36.63
N ASP A 454 -6.28 25.30 -36.32
CA ASP A 454 -6.63 25.70 -34.95
C ASP A 454 -6.68 24.53 -33.96
N ASP A 455 -7.10 23.34 -34.40
CA ASP A 455 -7.15 22.15 -33.55
C ASP A 455 -5.75 21.58 -33.30
N ASP A 456 -4.84 21.70 -34.27
CA ASP A 456 -3.42 21.37 -34.08
C ASP A 456 -2.76 22.30 -33.06
N PHE A 457 -3.05 23.61 -33.11
CA PHE A 457 -2.52 24.54 -32.12
C PHE A 457 -3.07 24.29 -30.71
N LYS A 458 -4.34 23.88 -30.57
CA LYS A 458 -4.88 23.42 -29.29
C LYS A 458 -4.19 22.16 -28.79
N LEU A 459 -3.88 21.21 -29.68
CA LEU A 459 -3.11 20.02 -29.31
C LEU A 459 -1.71 20.42 -28.81
N LEU A 460 -1.00 21.27 -29.54
CA LEU A 460 0.34 21.76 -29.17
C LEU A 460 0.33 22.44 -27.80
N ALA A 461 -0.66 23.29 -27.53
CA ALA A 461 -0.80 23.94 -26.23
C ALA A 461 -1.05 22.93 -25.09
N LYS A 462 -1.87 21.89 -25.30
CA LYS A 462 -2.04 20.81 -24.31
C LYS A 462 -0.74 20.05 -24.07
N ILE A 463 -0.01 19.71 -25.12
CA ILE A 463 1.29 19.04 -25.03
C ILE A 463 2.28 19.90 -24.25
N ASN A 464 2.34 21.20 -24.52
CA ASN A 464 3.19 22.13 -23.78
C ASN A 464 2.85 22.15 -22.29
N ARG A 465 1.56 22.16 -21.93
CA ARG A 465 1.16 22.12 -20.52
C ARG A 465 1.60 20.84 -19.82
N GLU A 466 1.38 19.69 -20.46
CA GLU A 466 1.80 18.40 -19.91
C GLU A 466 3.33 18.26 -19.87
N LEU A 467 4.05 18.84 -20.83
CA LEU A 467 5.51 18.88 -20.84
C LEU A 467 6.06 19.72 -19.68
N GLN A 468 5.51 20.91 -19.45
CA GLN A 468 5.88 21.74 -18.28
C GLN A 468 5.55 21.00 -16.99
N TYR A 469 4.36 20.40 -16.90
CA TYR A 469 3.96 19.63 -15.74
C TYR A 469 4.91 18.45 -15.46
N TYR A 470 5.34 17.72 -16.50
CA TYR A 470 6.38 16.71 -16.38
C TYR A 470 7.68 17.28 -15.82
N ILE A 471 8.15 18.40 -16.37
CA ILE A 471 9.39 19.05 -15.92
C ILE A 471 9.29 19.46 -14.45
N ASP A 472 8.19 20.09 -14.05
CA ASP A 472 7.94 20.52 -12.68
C ASP A 472 7.91 19.32 -11.72
N LEU A 473 7.25 18.23 -12.09
CA LEU A 473 7.23 17.00 -11.29
C LEU A 473 8.63 16.43 -11.10
N MET A 474 9.45 16.40 -12.16
CA MET A 474 10.80 15.84 -12.12
C MET A 474 11.78 16.69 -11.32
N GLU A 475 11.74 18.02 -11.46
CA GLU A 475 12.52 18.95 -10.62
C GLU A 475 12.14 18.82 -9.13
N ASN A 476 10.88 18.47 -8.84
CA ASN A 476 10.37 18.24 -7.49
C ASN A 476 10.44 16.78 -7.03
N LEU A 477 11.20 15.92 -7.71
CA LEU A 477 11.44 14.51 -7.36
C LEU A 477 10.16 13.65 -7.27
N LYS A 478 9.09 14.04 -7.98
CA LYS A 478 7.81 13.31 -8.12
C LYS A 478 7.86 12.34 -9.30
N LEU A 479 8.78 11.38 -9.21
CA LEU A 479 9.11 10.46 -10.31
C LEU A 479 7.91 9.57 -10.70
N ARG A 480 7.07 9.18 -9.74
CA ARG A 480 5.88 8.36 -10.01
C ARG A 480 4.85 9.07 -10.90
N ASP A 481 4.66 10.36 -10.68
CA ASP A 481 3.67 11.13 -11.44
C ASP A 481 4.28 11.64 -12.76
N GLY A 482 5.61 11.79 -12.83
CA GLY A 482 6.33 12.09 -14.06
C GLY A 482 6.03 11.09 -15.20
N ILE A 483 6.11 9.77 -14.93
CA ILE A 483 5.76 8.77 -15.97
C ILE A 483 4.31 8.88 -16.44
N LYS A 484 3.38 9.25 -15.55
CA LYS A 484 1.96 9.41 -15.90
C LYS A 484 1.74 10.60 -16.84
N ALA A 485 2.48 11.69 -16.65
CA ALA A 485 2.45 12.84 -17.56
C ALA A 485 2.89 12.43 -18.99
N ILE A 486 3.96 11.64 -19.10
CA ILE A 486 4.42 11.10 -20.40
C ILE A 486 3.33 10.23 -21.06
N LEU A 487 2.74 9.31 -20.30
CA LEU A 487 1.64 8.47 -20.79
C LEU A 487 0.43 9.30 -21.21
N ASN A 488 0.17 10.43 -20.55
CA ASN A 488 -0.92 11.35 -20.90
C ASN A 488 -0.66 12.07 -22.24
N ILE A 489 0.58 12.49 -22.50
CA ILE A 489 0.98 13.04 -23.82
C ILE A 489 0.71 12.01 -24.93
N SER A 490 1.04 10.74 -24.71
CA SER A 490 0.70 9.66 -25.64
C SER A 490 -0.81 9.47 -25.82
N ARG A 491 -1.62 9.60 -24.75
CA ARG A 491 -3.09 9.52 -24.85
C ARG A 491 -3.65 10.68 -25.69
N LEU A 492 -3.13 11.90 -25.52
CA LEU A 492 -3.49 13.04 -26.35
C LEU A 492 -3.15 12.78 -27.83
N GLY A 493 -1.99 12.20 -28.12
CA GLY A 493 -1.61 11.79 -29.47
C GLY A 493 -2.55 10.74 -30.08
N ASN A 494 -2.89 9.70 -29.32
CA ASN A 494 -3.87 8.68 -29.76
C ASN A 494 -5.25 9.29 -30.05
N GLN A 495 -5.73 10.17 -29.19
CA GLN A 495 -7.02 10.87 -29.37
C GLN A 495 -7.00 11.73 -30.63
N TYR A 496 -5.90 12.45 -30.87
CA TYR A 496 -5.70 13.26 -32.07
C TYR A 496 -5.74 12.44 -33.36
N LEU A 497 -5.01 11.32 -33.43
CA LEU A 497 -5.09 10.44 -34.59
C LEU A 497 -6.51 9.89 -34.80
N GLN A 498 -7.26 9.64 -33.71
CA GLN A 498 -8.62 9.12 -33.78
C GLN A 498 -9.65 10.16 -34.20
N SER A 499 -9.46 11.44 -33.85
CA SER A 499 -10.33 12.53 -34.29
C SER A 499 -10.08 12.88 -35.76
N GLU A 500 -8.82 13.01 -36.17
CA GLU A 500 -8.43 13.38 -37.53
C GLU A 500 -8.63 12.28 -38.56
N LYS A 501 -8.50 11.00 -38.14
CA LYS A 501 -8.71 9.82 -38.99
C LYS A 501 -7.88 9.90 -40.29
N PRO A 502 -6.53 9.98 -40.22
CA PRO A 502 -5.68 10.09 -41.41
C PRO A 502 -5.87 8.95 -42.43
N TRP A 503 -6.27 7.75 -42.00
CA TRP A 503 -6.61 6.61 -42.86
C TRP A 503 -7.89 6.80 -43.69
N LYS A 504 -8.72 7.79 -43.36
CA LYS A 504 -9.84 8.23 -44.21
C LYS A 504 -9.42 9.37 -45.11
N LEU A 505 -8.71 10.36 -44.56
CA LEU A 505 -8.24 11.53 -45.30
C LEU A 505 -7.31 11.16 -46.48
N ILE A 506 -6.46 10.14 -46.32
CA ILE A 506 -5.56 9.69 -47.38
C ILE A 506 -6.29 9.17 -48.65
N LYS A 507 -7.58 8.83 -48.55
CA LYS A 507 -8.35 8.27 -49.67
C LYS A 507 -8.87 9.33 -50.65
N ASP A 508 -8.82 10.61 -50.26
CA ASP A 508 -9.28 11.73 -51.07
C ASP A 508 -8.10 12.68 -51.34
N GLU A 509 -7.80 12.93 -52.62
CA GLU A 509 -6.68 13.78 -53.05
C GLU A 509 -6.79 15.21 -52.47
N ALA A 510 -8.00 15.73 -52.27
CA ALA A 510 -8.20 17.05 -51.67
C ALA A 510 -7.76 17.13 -50.19
N THR A 511 -7.80 15.99 -49.47
CA THR A 511 -7.49 15.92 -48.03
C THR A 511 -6.18 15.20 -47.70
N LYS A 512 -5.47 14.72 -48.73
CA LYS A 512 -4.16 14.07 -48.63
C LYS A 512 -3.10 14.94 -47.95
N ASN A 513 -3.08 16.24 -48.25
CA ASN A 513 -2.18 17.21 -47.60
C ASN A 513 -2.45 17.35 -46.09
N ARG A 514 -3.71 17.19 -45.67
CA ARG A 514 -4.05 17.15 -44.24
C ARG A 514 -3.54 15.84 -43.61
N ALA A 515 -3.75 14.71 -44.27
CA ALA A 515 -3.29 13.41 -43.78
C ALA A 515 -1.77 13.38 -43.52
N ILE A 516 -0.95 13.90 -44.45
CA ILE A 516 0.50 13.96 -44.27
C ILE A 516 0.90 14.96 -43.17
N SER A 517 0.20 16.09 -43.02
CA SER A 517 0.45 17.06 -41.95
C SER A 517 0.21 16.45 -40.56
N VAL A 518 -0.93 15.76 -40.37
CA VAL A 518 -1.31 15.07 -39.12
C VAL A 518 -0.25 14.04 -38.70
N ILE A 519 0.19 13.22 -39.66
CA ILE A 519 1.16 12.15 -39.40
C ILE A 519 2.57 12.71 -39.19
N SER A 520 2.95 13.75 -39.92
CA SER A 520 4.25 14.41 -39.75
C SER A 520 4.36 15.14 -38.40
N LEU A 521 3.29 15.79 -37.95
CA LEU A 521 3.18 16.32 -36.59
C LEU A 521 3.25 15.20 -35.54
N SER A 522 2.52 14.12 -35.76
CA SER A 522 2.54 12.96 -34.85
C SER A 522 3.91 12.28 -34.77
N THR A 523 4.67 12.27 -35.87
CA THR A 523 6.03 11.71 -35.90
C THR A 523 6.99 12.58 -35.08
N ASN A 524 6.85 13.91 -35.14
CA ASN A 524 7.58 14.82 -34.24
C ASN A 524 7.21 14.56 -32.76
N LEU A 525 5.94 14.27 -32.46
CA LEU A 525 5.51 13.94 -31.10
C LEU A 525 6.07 12.60 -30.62
N CYS A 526 6.17 11.59 -31.51
CA CYS A 526 6.85 10.33 -31.19
C CYS A 526 8.32 10.56 -30.81
N LEU A 527 9.00 11.49 -31.48
CA LEU A 527 10.38 11.85 -31.15
C LEU A 527 10.46 12.55 -29.78
N LEU A 528 9.55 13.49 -29.47
CA LEU A 528 9.46 14.08 -28.12
C LEU A 528 9.24 13.01 -27.05
N LEU A 529 8.30 12.09 -27.26
CA LEU A 529 8.03 10.99 -26.34
C LEU A 529 9.26 10.11 -26.11
N SER A 530 10.10 9.90 -27.14
CA SER A 530 11.36 9.18 -26.99
C SER A 530 12.34 9.90 -26.06
N ILE A 531 12.40 11.24 -26.07
CA ILE A 531 13.24 12.02 -25.16
C ILE A 531 12.68 11.92 -23.74
N LEU A 532 11.37 12.09 -23.59
CA LEU A 532 10.73 12.10 -22.28
C LEU A 532 10.78 10.74 -21.58
N ILE A 533 10.67 9.63 -22.32
CA ILE A 533 10.70 8.29 -21.75
C ILE A 533 12.12 7.82 -21.42
N GLU A 534 13.18 8.45 -21.95
CA GLU A 534 14.58 8.02 -21.76
C GLU A 534 14.97 7.81 -20.28
N PRO A 535 14.60 8.70 -19.34
CA PRO A 535 14.93 8.48 -17.93
C PRO A 535 14.29 7.21 -17.35
N TYR A 536 13.14 6.81 -17.85
CA TYR A 536 12.35 5.68 -17.36
C TYR A 536 12.68 4.37 -18.10
N MET A 537 12.78 4.44 -19.43
CA MET A 537 12.92 3.31 -20.35
C MET A 537 13.98 3.66 -21.42
N PRO A 538 15.28 3.67 -21.05
CA PRO A 538 16.35 4.13 -21.93
C PRO A 538 16.53 3.29 -23.19
N GLU A 539 16.27 1.98 -23.14
CA GLU A 539 16.40 1.12 -24.32
C GLU A 539 15.24 1.33 -25.29
N THR A 540 14.04 1.49 -24.76
CA THR A 540 12.82 1.84 -25.50
C THR A 540 12.98 3.19 -26.19
N SER A 541 13.55 4.19 -25.51
CA SER A 541 13.89 5.48 -26.11
C SER A 541 14.81 5.32 -27.32
N LYS A 542 15.89 4.55 -27.19
CA LYS A 542 16.82 4.26 -28.29
C LYS A 542 16.14 3.53 -29.45
N GLN A 543 15.28 2.56 -29.18
CA GLN A 543 14.53 1.85 -30.22
C GLN A 543 13.61 2.79 -31.00
N ILE A 544 12.90 3.70 -30.32
CA ILE A 544 12.06 4.71 -30.98
C ILE A 544 12.91 5.64 -31.85
N GLN A 545 14.01 6.17 -31.31
CA GLN A 545 14.92 7.04 -32.05
C GLN A 545 15.55 6.33 -33.26
N SER A 546 15.87 5.04 -33.14
CA SER A 546 16.39 4.22 -34.24
C SER A 546 15.36 4.01 -35.34
N GLN A 547 14.08 3.80 -34.99
CA GLN A 547 13.00 3.70 -35.99
C GLN A 547 12.74 5.03 -36.69
N ILE A 548 12.86 6.16 -35.98
CA ILE A 548 12.72 7.51 -36.53
C ILE A 548 13.96 7.93 -37.33
N ASP A 549 15.11 7.28 -37.13
CA ASP A 549 16.43 7.65 -37.67
C ASP A 549 16.88 9.06 -37.26
N TYR A 550 16.64 9.41 -35.99
CA TYR A 550 17.02 10.73 -35.47
C TYR A 550 17.49 10.65 -34.01
N LYS A 551 18.72 11.08 -33.75
CA LYS A 551 19.31 11.07 -32.40
C LYS A 551 18.95 12.34 -31.65
N CYS A 552 18.42 12.20 -30.44
CA CYS A 552 18.15 13.32 -29.54
C CYS A 552 18.35 12.92 -28.08
N ASN A 553 18.94 13.81 -27.29
CA ASN A 553 19.23 13.57 -25.87
C ASN A 553 19.19 14.85 -25.02
N VAL A 554 18.50 15.90 -25.50
CA VAL A 554 18.33 17.17 -24.78
C VAL A 554 16.88 17.62 -24.89
N LEU A 555 16.31 18.03 -23.75
CA LEU A 555 15.01 18.69 -23.73
C LEU A 555 15.13 20.16 -24.18
N PRO A 556 14.15 20.69 -24.94
CA PRO A 556 14.13 22.10 -25.34
C PRO A 556 14.26 23.02 -24.11
N LYS A 557 15.21 23.96 -24.10
CA LYS A 557 15.43 24.90 -22.97
C LYS A 557 14.23 25.81 -22.69
N ASN A 558 13.44 26.10 -23.71
CA ASN A 558 12.19 26.86 -23.60
C ASN A 558 11.06 26.02 -22.97
N ASN A 559 11.28 24.73 -22.69
CA ASN A 559 10.31 23.79 -22.15
C ASN A 559 9.01 23.67 -22.99
N ASN A 560 9.08 23.99 -24.29
CA ASN A 560 7.96 23.88 -25.21
C ASN A 560 8.25 22.87 -26.30
N PHE A 561 7.21 22.19 -26.76
CA PHE A 561 7.27 21.30 -27.90
C PHE A 561 7.57 22.10 -29.16
N THR A 562 8.63 21.69 -29.84
CA THR A 562 9.21 22.35 -31.01
C THR A 562 9.31 21.33 -32.14
N ARG A 563 9.27 21.80 -33.39
CA ARG A 563 9.51 20.93 -34.55
C ARG A 563 10.98 20.52 -34.56
N ILE A 564 11.23 19.22 -34.42
CA ILE A 564 12.59 18.64 -34.40
C ILE A 564 12.94 18.06 -35.78
N LEU A 565 11.99 17.38 -36.41
CA LEU A 565 12.21 16.70 -37.68
C LEU A 565 12.02 17.68 -38.85
N PRO A 566 13.03 17.79 -39.75
CA PRO A 566 12.89 18.60 -40.95
C PRO A 566 11.92 17.94 -41.94
N GLU A 567 11.46 18.73 -42.89
CA GLU A 567 10.74 18.20 -44.05
C GLU A 567 11.65 17.29 -44.86
N ASN A 568 11.08 16.26 -45.49
CA ASN A 568 11.77 15.22 -46.24
C ASN A 568 12.68 14.31 -45.40
N HIS A 569 12.59 14.36 -44.07
CA HIS A 569 13.26 13.40 -43.20
C HIS A 569 12.69 11.99 -43.45
N LYS A 570 13.56 11.01 -43.72
CA LYS A 570 13.16 9.62 -43.98
C LYS A 570 13.35 8.78 -42.71
N ILE A 571 12.31 8.07 -42.30
CA ILE A 571 12.36 7.15 -41.16
C ILE A 571 12.80 5.75 -41.60
N ASN A 572 13.31 4.97 -40.64
CA ASN A 572 13.61 3.54 -40.84
C ASN A 572 12.32 2.70 -40.81
N LYS A 573 12.47 1.38 -41.02
CA LYS A 573 11.35 0.44 -40.99
C LYS A 573 10.72 0.42 -39.59
N PRO A 574 9.39 0.66 -39.46
CA PRO A 574 8.71 0.59 -38.18
C PRO A 574 8.65 -0.84 -37.63
N GLU A 575 8.78 -0.97 -36.30
CA GLU A 575 8.73 -2.24 -35.58
C GLU A 575 7.92 -2.13 -34.28
N ILE A 576 7.31 -3.25 -33.88
CA ILE A 576 6.53 -3.32 -32.63
C ILE A 576 7.49 -3.31 -31.44
N ILE A 577 7.34 -2.31 -30.58
CA ILE A 577 8.22 -2.07 -29.42
C ILE A 577 7.84 -2.96 -28.22
N PHE A 578 6.55 -3.04 -27.89
CA PHE A 578 6.06 -3.76 -26.73
C PHE A 578 5.35 -5.05 -27.11
N LYS A 579 5.56 -6.10 -26.31
CA LYS A 579 4.87 -7.38 -26.45
C LYS A 579 3.82 -7.53 -25.35
N GLN A 580 2.74 -8.23 -25.68
CA GLN A 580 1.74 -8.58 -24.70
C GLN A 580 2.31 -9.56 -23.68
N ILE A 581 2.03 -9.31 -22.41
CA ILE A 581 2.27 -10.28 -21.33
C ILE A 581 1.00 -11.10 -21.15
N THR A 582 1.15 -12.42 -21.18
CA THR A 582 0.03 -13.38 -21.12
C THR A 582 -0.20 -13.89 -19.69
N ILE A 583 -1.43 -14.33 -19.43
CA ILE A 583 -1.82 -14.90 -18.13
C ILE A 583 -0.98 -16.15 -17.80
N ASP A 584 -0.63 -16.96 -18.80
CA ASP A 584 0.13 -18.20 -18.57
C ASP A 584 1.59 -17.91 -18.20
N GLN A 585 2.20 -16.86 -18.77
CA GLN A 585 3.50 -16.37 -18.30
C GLN A 585 3.43 -15.91 -16.84
N ILE A 586 2.39 -15.17 -16.46
CA ILE A 586 2.19 -14.69 -15.08
C ILE A 586 2.03 -15.85 -14.10
N LYS A 587 1.23 -16.88 -14.43
CA LYS A 587 1.10 -18.07 -13.58
C LYS A 587 2.45 -18.74 -13.34
N LYS A 588 3.25 -18.92 -14.40
CA LYS A 588 4.60 -19.48 -14.29
C LYS A 588 5.50 -18.65 -13.37
N PHE A 589 5.46 -17.33 -13.48
CA PHE A 589 6.26 -16.46 -12.61
C PHE A 589 5.78 -16.48 -11.15
N ARG A 590 4.48 -16.53 -10.90
CA ARG A 590 3.94 -16.69 -9.53
C ARG A 590 4.36 -18.00 -8.89
N GLU A 591 4.37 -19.09 -9.65
CA GLU A 591 4.88 -20.38 -9.15
C GLU A 591 6.40 -20.31 -8.88
N GLN A 592 7.15 -19.60 -9.73
CA GLN A 592 8.60 -19.47 -9.59
C GLN A 592 9.03 -18.58 -8.41
N PHE A 593 8.29 -17.50 -8.15
CA PHE A 593 8.68 -16.44 -7.21
C PHE A 593 7.73 -16.30 -6.00
N GLY A 594 6.71 -17.15 -5.92
CA GLY A 594 5.80 -17.28 -4.78
C GLY A 594 6.40 -18.13 -3.67
N SER A 595 5.85 -17.99 -2.46
CA SER A 595 6.19 -18.84 -1.33
C SER A 595 5.69 -20.27 -1.56
N ASP A 596 6.61 -21.22 -1.74
CA ASP A 596 6.30 -22.66 -1.83
C ASP A 596 6.18 -23.25 -0.41
N PRO A 597 5.01 -23.77 0.00
CA PRO A 597 4.83 -24.40 1.31
C PRO A 597 5.80 -25.57 1.55
N LYS A 598 6.21 -26.29 0.50
CA LYS A 598 7.19 -27.39 0.61
C LYS A 598 8.58 -26.87 0.91
N LYS A 599 9.02 -25.78 0.26
CA LYS A 599 10.28 -25.12 0.58
C LYS A 599 10.24 -24.46 1.96
N GLU A 600 9.09 -23.97 2.39
CA GLU A 600 8.90 -23.45 3.75
C GLU A 600 9.09 -24.56 4.79
N MET A 601 8.48 -25.74 4.57
CA MET A 601 8.64 -26.92 5.41
C MET A 601 10.08 -27.47 5.36
N GLU A 602 10.71 -27.54 4.18
CA GLU A 602 12.11 -27.95 4.03
C GLU A 602 13.09 -26.97 4.67
N SER A 603 12.85 -25.66 4.61
CA SER A 603 13.71 -24.66 5.26
C SER A 603 13.56 -24.71 6.78
N LYS A 604 12.32 -24.89 7.28
CA LYS A 604 12.04 -25.11 8.70
C LYS A 604 12.72 -26.40 9.17
N LEU A 605 12.57 -27.49 8.42
CA LEU A 605 13.18 -28.78 8.72
C LEU A 605 14.72 -28.73 8.64
N LYS A 606 15.30 -28.06 7.65
CA LYS A 606 16.77 -27.87 7.54
C LYS A 606 17.31 -26.99 8.67
N ASN A 607 16.55 -25.97 9.10
CA ASN A 607 16.93 -25.14 10.25
C ASN A 607 16.80 -25.91 11.57
N GLU A 608 15.76 -26.72 11.75
CA GLU A 608 15.59 -27.63 12.90
C GLU A 608 16.67 -28.72 12.94
N LEU A 609 17.03 -29.28 11.78
CA LEU A 609 18.06 -30.31 11.68
C LEU A 609 19.47 -29.74 11.89
N ARG A 610 19.71 -28.46 11.54
CA ARG A 610 20.97 -27.76 11.83
C ARG A 610 21.14 -27.41 13.31
N SER A 611 20.06 -27.36 14.09
CA SER A 611 20.10 -27.08 15.52
C SER A 611 20.22 -28.33 16.41
N LYS A 612 20.24 -29.54 15.84
CA LYS A 612 20.24 -30.80 16.60
C LYS A 612 21.53 -31.59 16.42
N SER A 613 21.95 -32.27 17.48
CA SER A 613 23.14 -33.13 17.50
C SER A 613 22.91 -34.46 16.78
N LEU A 614 23.97 -35.14 16.34
CA LEU A 614 23.90 -36.45 15.67
C LEU A 614 23.14 -37.50 16.50
N SER A 615 23.31 -37.49 17.82
CA SER A 615 22.60 -38.38 18.74
C SER A 615 21.09 -38.12 18.82
N GLU A 616 20.64 -36.87 18.65
CA GLU A 616 19.21 -36.53 18.63
C GLU A 616 18.54 -36.90 17.30
N ILE A 617 19.30 -36.83 16.21
CA ILE A 617 18.84 -37.26 14.88
C ILE A 617 18.69 -38.79 14.85
N GLU A 618 19.65 -39.53 15.43
CA GLU A 618 19.57 -40.99 15.56
C GLU A 618 18.40 -41.44 16.43
N ALA A 619 18.13 -40.75 17.54
CA ALA A 619 17.00 -41.05 18.41
C ALA A 619 15.64 -40.87 17.70
N LEU A 620 15.50 -39.83 16.87
CA LEU A 620 14.28 -39.57 16.09
C LEU A 620 14.09 -40.61 14.96
N ILE A 621 15.16 -41.05 14.32
CA ILE A 621 15.11 -42.10 13.29
C ILE A 621 14.70 -43.44 13.93
N SER A 622 15.23 -43.77 15.11
CA SER A 622 14.83 -44.96 15.86
C SER A 622 13.35 -44.93 16.26
N GLN A 623 12.86 -43.76 16.73
CA GLN A 623 11.46 -43.57 17.11
C GLN A 623 10.48 -43.67 15.93
N GLN A 624 10.96 -43.46 14.70
CA GLN A 624 10.17 -43.54 13.48
C GLN A 624 10.22 -44.95 12.86
N GLY A 625 11.30 -45.70 13.09
CA GLY A 625 11.39 -47.14 12.78
C GLY A 625 10.40 -47.98 13.58
N ASP A 626 10.15 -47.65 14.85
CA ASP A 626 9.20 -48.36 15.71
C ASP A 626 7.72 -48.20 15.26
N LYS A 627 7.41 -47.20 14.42
CA LYS A 627 6.07 -46.98 13.87
C LYS A 627 5.78 -47.77 12.59
N ILE A 628 6.76 -48.50 12.05
CA ILE A 628 6.64 -49.26 10.79
C ILE A 628 6.18 -50.72 11.03
N HIS A 629 6.00 -51.14 12.29
CA HIS A 629 5.65 -52.54 12.61
C HIS A 629 4.15 -52.90 12.63
N ASP A 630 3.23 -51.97 12.35
CA ASP A 630 1.78 -52.26 12.31
C ASP A 630 1.16 -51.95 10.93
N VAL A 631 1.47 -52.77 9.93
CA VAL A 631 0.72 -52.80 8.66
C VAL A 631 0.39 -54.26 8.31
N PRO A 632 -0.90 -54.65 8.22
CA PRO A 632 -1.30 -55.97 7.74
C PRO A 632 -1.08 -56.14 6.23
N ASP A 633 -0.83 -57.39 5.86
CA ASP A 633 -0.31 -57.92 4.59
C ASP A 633 -0.80 -57.30 3.27
N THR A 634 0.19 -57.05 2.42
CA THR A 634 0.08 -56.82 0.98
C THR A 634 -0.28 -58.11 0.25
N ALA A 635 -1.57 -58.37 0.08
CA ALA A 635 -2.04 -59.47 -0.77
C ALA A 635 -3.35 -59.11 -1.51
N GLU A 636 -3.42 -57.95 -2.16
CA GLU A 636 -4.54 -57.69 -3.11
C GLU A 636 -4.22 -56.58 -4.12
N LEU A 637 -3.01 -56.64 -4.71
CA LEU A 637 -2.58 -55.67 -5.72
C LEU A 637 -1.93 -56.37 -6.92
N SER A 638 -2.62 -57.35 -7.51
CA SER A 638 -2.28 -57.83 -8.86
C SER A 638 -3.37 -58.74 -9.46
N SER A 639 -4.46 -58.17 -9.97
CA SER A 639 -5.22 -58.83 -11.04
C SER A 639 -6.09 -57.88 -11.85
N ILE A 640 -5.56 -57.57 -13.04
CA ILE A 640 -6.26 -57.56 -14.32
C ILE A 640 -6.85 -56.22 -14.80
N ILE A 641 -5.99 -55.57 -15.59
CA ILE A 641 -6.25 -54.77 -16.78
C ILE A 641 -7.35 -55.40 -17.67
N ARG A 642 -8.45 -54.67 -17.92
CA ARG A 642 -9.07 -54.39 -19.24
C ARG A 642 -10.53 -53.99 -19.07
N GLY A 643 -10.81 -52.72 -19.32
CA GLY A 643 -12.16 -52.19 -19.52
C GLY A 643 -12.06 -50.72 -19.84
N VAL A 644 -12.31 -50.35 -21.10
CA VAL A 644 -12.42 -48.94 -21.51
C VAL A 644 -13.46 -48.27 -20.61
N PRO A 645 -13.13 -47.23 -19.82
CA PRO A 645 -14.15 -46.53 -19.05
C PRO A 645 -14.99 -45.70 -20.02
N ARG A 646 -16.27 -46.05 -20.13
CA ARG A 646 -17.29 -45.13 -20.64
C ARG A 646 -17.18 -43.81 -19.87
N MET A 647 -17.33 -42.69 -20.56
CA MET A 647 -17.35 -41.38 -19.91
C MET A 647 -18.39 -41.38 -18.77
N PRO A 648 -18.05 -40.93 -17.56
CA PRO A 648 -19.03 -40.77 -16.50
C PRO A 648 -19.98 -39.63 -16.89
N THR A 649 -21.23 -39.96 -17.21
CA THR A 649 -22.35 -39.03 -17.08
C THR A 649 -22.45 -38.74 -15.60
N GLY A 650 -21.97 -37.59 -15.14
CA GLY A 650 -21.87 -37.26 -13.71
C GLY A 650 -23.23 -37.15 -13.01
N MET A 651 -23.88 -38.29 -12.78
CA MET A 651 -25.10 -38.51 -12.02
C MET A 651 -24.89 -39.74 -11.13
N GLU A 652 -25.41 -39.71 -9.92
CA GLU A 652 -25.30 -40.81 -8.97
C GLU A 652 -26.31 -41.92 -9.30
N LYS A 653 -25.93 -43.17 -9.02
CA LYS A 653 -26.64 -44.41 -9.40
C LYS A 653 -28.09 -44.53 -8.91
N GLU A 654 -28.49 -43.67 -7.97
CA GLU A 654 -29.83 -43.66 -7.38
C GLU A 654 -30.79 -42.74 -8.16
N GLU A 655 -30.28 -41.72 -8.87
CA GLU A 655 -31.07 -40.88 -9.79
C GLU A 655 -31.43 -41.63 -11.09
N GLU A 656 -30.64 -42.63 -11.50
CA GLU A 656 -30.95 -43.51 -12.64
C GLU A 656 -32.15 -44.45 -12.39
N CYS A 657 -32.56 -44.61 -11.13
CA CYS A 657 -33.67 -45.48 -10.72
C CYS A 657 -35.00 -44.72 -10.53
N GLU A 658 -35.03 -43.39 -10.70
CA GLU A 658 -36.26 -42.60 -10.59
C GLU A 658 -37.26 -42.97 -11.70
N HIS A 659 -38.47 -43.37 -11.29
CA HIS A 659 -39.45 -44.02 -12.16
C HIS A 659 -39.90 -43.15 -13.36
N HIS A 660 -39.93 -41.84 -13.18
CA HIS A 660 -40.28 -40.85 -14.20
C HIS A 660 -39.14 -40.64 -15.21
N LEU A 661 -37.89 -40.78 -14.79
CA LEU A 661 -36.71 -40.72 -15.65
C LEU A 661 -36.53 -42.02 -16.43
N GLN A 662 -36.76 -43.18 -15.79
CA GLN A 662 -36.83 -44.49 -16.44
C GLN A 662 -37.91 -44.55 -17.53
N ARG A 663 -39.07 -43.89 -17.32
CA ARG A 663 -40.12 -43.74 -18.34
C ARG A 663 -39.68 -42.86 -19.51
N ALA A 664 -39.01 -41.75 -19.23
CA ALA A 664 -38.49 -40.86 -20.27
C ALA A 664 -37.41 -41.55 -21.12
N ILE A 665 -36.49 -42.29 -20.49
CA ILE A 665 -35.42 -43.05 -21.16
C ILE A 665 -35.99 -44.22 -21.96
N SER A 666 -36.95 -44.97 -21.40
CA SER A 666 -37.61 -46.09 -22.09
C SER A 666 -38.43 -45.62 -23.30
N ALA A 667 -39.09 -44.46 -23.21
CA ALA A 667 -39.82 -43.87 -24.34
C ALA A 667 -38.88 -43.43 -25.47
N GLN A 668 -37.69 -42.92 -25.13
CA GLN A 668 -36.69 -42.46 -26.10
C GLN A 668 -35.98 -43.63 -26.81
N GLN A 669 -35.77 -44.75 -26.10
CA GLN A 669 -35.16 -45.96 -26.67
C GLN A 669 -36.14 -46.80 -27.51
N ALA A 670 -37.44 -46.77 -27.21
CA ALA A 670 -38.44 -47.57 -27.93
C ALA A 670 -38.87 -46.96 -29.28
N TYR A 671 -38.84 -45.64 -29.44
CA TYR A 671 -39.46 -44.97 -30.61
C TYR A 671 -38.54 -44.06 -31.43
N GLY A 672 -37.21 -44.14 -31.27
CA GLY A 672 -36.21 -43.80 -32.29
C GLY A 672 -36.27 -42.42 -33.01
N ARG A 673 -37.13 -41.48 -32.60
CA ARG A 673 -37.19 -40.08 -33.08
C ARG A 673 -37.70 -39.15 -31.98
N THR A 674 -37.15 -37.95 -31.98
CA THR A 674 -37.55 -36.82 -31.13
C THR A 674 -39.01 -36.44 -31.41
N ILE A 675 -39.90 -36.78 -30.49
CA ILE A 675 -41.24 -36.19 -30.44
C ILE A 675 -41.18 -35.09 -29.38
N ASP A 676 -41.52 -33.87 -29.81
CA ASP A 676 -41.66 -32.69 -28.96
C ASP A 676 -42.71 -32.92 -27.88
N HIS A 677 -42.31 -32.77 -26.61
CA HIS A 677 -43.25 -32.44 -25.55
C HIS A 677 -43.02 -30.99 -25.12
N VAL A 678 -43.90 -30.13 -25.64
CA VAL A 678 -44.08 -28.72 -25.33
C VAL A 678 -44.62 -28.59 -23.91
N ILE A 679 -43.94 -27.81 -23.06
CA ILE A 679 -44.50 -27.30 -21.82
C ILE A 679 -45.55 -26.24 -22.21
N PRO A 680 -46.81 -26.31 -21.73
CA PRO A 680 -47.88 -25.43 -22.20
C PRO A 680 -47.56 -23.97 -21.83
N THR A 681 -47.77 -23.06 -22.78
CA THR A 681 -47.62 -21.61 -22.60
C THR A 681 -49.03 -20.99 -22.64
N PRO A 682 -49.39 -20.04 -21.75
CA PRO A 682 -50.74 -19.47 -21.77
C PRO A 682 -50.93 -18.51 -22.94
N GLU A 683 -52.17 -18.43 -23.45
CA GLU A 683 -52.57 -17.55 -24.55
C GLU A 683 -52.69 -16.09 -24.10
N VAL A 684 -52.33 -15.17 -24.99
CA VAL A 684 -52.29 -13.72 -24.75
C VAL A 684 -53.43 -13.05 -25.52
N TYR A 685 -54.22 -12.22 -24.85
CA TYR A 685 -55.25 -11.38 -25.48
C TYR A 685 -54.93 -9.88 -25.33
N ILE A 686 -55.50 -9.08 -26.23
CA ILE A 686 -55.23 -7.64 -26.38
C ILE A 686 -56.30 -6.85 -25.62
N VAL A 687 -55.86 -5.89 -24.79
CA VAL A 687 -56.71 -4.98 -24.01
C VAL A 687 -56.88 -3.66 -24.76
N GLU A 688 -58.07 -3.07 -24.73
CA GLU A 688 -58.37 -1.79 -25.40
C GLU A 688 -57.61 -0.60 -24.78
N ASN A 689 -57.03 0.24 -25.64
CA ASN A 689 -55.99 1.23 -25.31
C ASN A 689 -56.44 2.41 -24.42
N GLU A 690 -57.73 2.73 -24.32
CA GLU A 690 -58.16 3.99 -23.68
C GLU A 690 -57.99 4.01 -22.15
N HIS A 691 -58.01 2.85 -21.48
CA HIS A 691 -57.80 2.77 -20.03
C HIS A 691 -56.30 2.81 -19.65
N TYR A 692 -55.44 2.33 -20.55
CA TYR A 692 -54.00 2.30 -20.37
C TYR A 692 -53.39 3.72 -20.48
N ASP A 693 -53.87 4.50 -21.45
CA ASP A 693 -53.40 5.87 -21.71
C ASP A 693 -53.92 6.90 -20.68
N GLN A 694 -55.02 6.59 -19.96
CA GLN A 694 -55.51 7.38 -18.82
C GLN A 694 -54.67 7.20 -17.55
N LEU A 695 -54.18 5.99 -17.28
CA LEU A 695 -53.35 5.68 -16.11
C LEU A 695 -51.87 6.05 -16.30
N TYR A 696 -51.40 6.07 -17.55
CA TYR A 696 -50.01 6.34 -17.89
C TYR A 696 -49.91 7.42 -18.99
N THR A 697 -49.97 8.69 -18.60
CA THR A 697 -49.71 9.78 -19.54
C THR A 697 -48.26 9.77 -20.03
N ALA A 698 -48.07 9.90 -21.35
CA ALA A 698 -46.82 9.65 -22.07
C ALA A 698 -45.69 10.70 -21.89
N ASN A 699 -45.56 11.32 -20.71
CA ASN A 699 -44.52 12.31 -20.41
C ASN A 699 -43.42 11.79 -19.48
N PHE A 700 -43.06 10.51 -19.61
CA PHE A 700 -41.96 9.91 -18.85
C PHE A 700 -40.66 9.91 -19.65
N THR A 701 -39.60 10.50 -19.09
CA THR A 701 -38.21 10.27 -19.54
C THR A 701 -37.36 9.72 -18.40
N MET A 702 -36.66 8.63 -18.70
CA MET A 702 -35.86 7.85 -17.75
C MET A 702 -34.64 8.64 -17.23
N PRO A 703 -34.36 8.67 -15.91
CA PRO A 703 -33.27 9.46 -15.34
C PRO A 703 -31.90 8.85 -15.66
N ARG A 704 -30.88 9.70 -15.84
CA ARG A 704 -29.50 9.28 -16.17
C ARG A 704 -28.55 9.11 -14.98
N GLN A 705 -28.99 9.39 -13.75
CA GLN A 705 -28.32 8.96 -12.52
C GLN A 705 -29.36 8.50 -11.49
N LEU A 706 -29.08 7.37 -10.84
CA LEU A 706 -29.85 6.86 -9.72
C LEU A 706 -29.48 7.64 -8.46
N ILE A 707 -30.48 8.13 -7.73
CA ILE A 707 -30.30 8.69 -6.39
C ILE A 707 -29.92 7.54 -5.47
N HIS A 708 -28.77 7.64 -4.80
CA HIS A 708 -28.50 6.79 -3.65
C HIS A 708 -29.07 7.52 -2.42
N ILE A 709 -30.24 7.09 -1.97
CA ILE A 709 -30.76 7.51 -0.66
C ILE A 709 -29.99 6.70 0.37
N GLN A 710 -29.13 7.36 1.14
CA GLN A 710 -28.68 6.80 2.40
C GLN A 710 -29.74 7.21 3.44
N LEU A 711 -30.63 6.28 3.80
CA LEU A 711 -31.53 6.46 4.93
C LEU A 711 -30.66 6.57 6.19
N SER A 712 -30.48 7.78 6.69
CA SER A 712 -29.64 8.11 7.84
C SER A 712 -30.24 7.71 9.20
N LEU A 713 -31.14 6.72 9.24
CA LEU A 713 -31.97 6.43 10.41
C LEU A 713 -31.80 5.02 11.02
N PHE A 714 -30.80 4.24 10.61
CA PHE A 714 -30.56 2.92 11.20
C PHE A 714 -29.10 2.69 11.61
N GLU A 715 -28.54 3.64 12.38
CA GLU A 715 -27.25 3.48 13.08
C GLU A 715 -27.41 3.54 14.62
N GLN A 716 -28.46 2.91 15.14
CA GLN A 716 -28.54 2.56 16.57
C GLN A 716 -28.67 1.04 16.68
N GLU A 717 -27.66 0.36 17.23
CA GLU A 717 -27.76 -1.04 17.65
C GLU A 717 -28.81 -1.09 18.76
N GLN A 718 -29.99 -1.64 18.47
CA GLN A 718 -31.02 -1.88 19.48
C GLN A 718 -30.71 -3.17 20.26
N PRO A 719 -31.10 -3.24 21.54
CA PRO A 719 -30.93 -4.44 22.34
C PRO A 719 -31.62 -5.66 21.69
N GLU A 720 -31.02 -6.85 21.83
CA GLU A 720 -31.56 -8.12 21.32
C GLU A 720 -32.72 -8.63 22.18
N TYR A 721 -32.86 -8.13 23.41
CA TYR A 721 -33.99 -8.41 24.28
C TYR A 721 -35.12 -7.42 24.01
N ASP A 722 -36.33 -7.93 23.79
CA ASP A 722 -37.54 -7.17 23.54
C ASP A 722 -38.47 -7.36 24.75
N ILE A 723 -39.00 -6.28 25.31
CA ILE A 723 -39.91 -6.36 26.46
C ILE A 723 -41.20 -7.09 26.06
N ASP A 724 -41.65 -8.01 26.91
CA ASP A 724 -42.95 -8.64 26.77
C ASP A 724 -44.01 -8.00 27.67
N SER A 725 -45.26 -8.46 27.57
CA SER A 725 -46.36 -7.91 28.37
C SER A 725 -46.15 -8.05 29.88
N GLU A 726 -45.38 -9.04 30.34
CA GLU A 726 -45.04 -9.21 31.78
C GLU A 726 -44.00 -8.16 32.21
N ASP A 727 -43.04 -7.83 31.34
CA ASP A 727 -42.07 -6.75 31.55
C ASP A 727 -42.75 -5.38 31.58
N GLU A 728 -43.69 -5.13 30.68
CA GLU A 728 -44.44 -3.89 30.60
C GLU A 728 -45.29 -3.64 31.85
N GLU A 729 -46.03 -4.65 32.33
CA GLU A 729 -46.81 -4.56 33.56
C GLU A 729 -45.93 -4.28 34.79
N TRP A 730 -44.78 -4.95 34.89
CA TRP A 730 -43.83 -4.72 35.98
C TRP A 730 -43.22 -3.32 35.93
N LEU A 731 -42.82 -2.86 34.73
CA LEU A 731 -42.28 -1.52 34.52
C LEU A 731 -43.31 -0.43 34.83
N ILE A 732 -44.58 -0.62 34.49
CA ILE A 732 -45.66 0.33 34.82
C ILE A 732 -45.85 0.44 36.34
N GLN A 733 -45.79 -0.68 37.06
CA GLN A 733 -45.92 -0.70 38.52
C GLN A 733 -44.71 -0.06 39.23
N MET A 734 -43.50 -0.27 38.70
CA MET A 734 -42.25 0.21 39.30
C MET A 734 -41.78 1.57 38.77
N LYS A 735 -42.41 2.11 37.72
CA LYS A 735 -42.09 3.41 37.08
C LYS A 735 -41.98 4.59 38.06
N PRO A 736 -42.85 4.73 39.08
CA PRO A 736 -42.74 5.81 40.06
C PRO A 736 -41.49 5.73 40.95
N LEU A 737 -40.87 4.55 41.05
CA LEU A 737 -39.76 4.27 41.98
C LEU A 737 -38.40 4.15 41.29
N LEU A 738 -38.36 3.70 40.03
CA LEU A 738 -37.10 3.33 39.35
C LEU A 738 -36.60 4.33 38.30
N ASN A 739 -37.45 5.21 37.76
CA ASN A 739 -37.11 6.22 36.75
C ASN A 739 -36.20 5.73 35.58
N ILE A 740 -36.46 4.52 35.07
CA ILE A 740 -35.73 3.93 33.92
C ILE A 740 -36.59 3.96 32.65
N SER A 741 -35.96 4.14 31.49
CA SER A 741 -36.64 4.01 30.18
C SER A 741 -36.74 2.54 29.76
N ASP A 742 -37.74 2.22 28.94
CA ASP A 742 -37.98 0.87 28.42
C ASP A 742 -36.73 0.31 27.71
N THR A 743 -36.06 1.14 26.90
CA THR A 743 -34.80 0.78 26.22
C THR A 743 -33.65 0.50 27.19
N LYS A 744 -33.61 1.22 28.32
CA LYS A 744 -32.58 1.00 29.34
C LYS A 744 -32.84 -0.29 30.10
N PHE A 745 -34.11 -0.62 30.33
CA PHE A 745 -34.51 -1.89 30.91
C PHE A 745 -34.14 -3.07 30.00
N GLU A 746 -34.42 -2.98 28.70
CA GLU A 746 -34.02 -3.98 27.69
C GLU A 746 -32.50 -4.24 27.70
N GLU A 747 -31.69 -3.17 27.70
CA GLU A 747 -30.23 -3.27 27.80
C GLU A 747 -29.77 -3.97 29.10
N MET A 748 -30.45 -3.69 30.22
CA MET A 748 -30.10 -4.27 31.52
C MET A 748 -30.43 -5.76 31.57
N ILE A 749 -31.59 -6.18 31.06
CA ILE A 749 -31.99 -7.58 30.97
C ILE A 749 -31.07 -8.35 30.00
N GLU A 750 -30.77 -7.77 28.84
CA GLU A 750 -29.84 -8.37 27.88
C GLU A 750 -28.43 -8.56 28.47
N CYS A 751 -27.95 -7.56 29.22
CA CYS A 751 -26.64 -7.63 29.87
C CYS A 751 -26.59 -8.76 30.91
N LEU A 752 -27.61 -8.91 31.75
CA LEU A 752 -27.71 -10.01 32.71
C LEU A 752 -27.82 -11.37 32.01
N GLU A 753 -28.57 -11.43 30.90
CA GLU A 753 -28.81 -12.65 30.14
C GLU A 753 -27.54 -13.13 29.41
N LYS A 754 -26.81 -12.24 28.73
CA LYS A 754 -25.57 -12.56 28.01
C LYS A 754 -24.45 -13.01 28.95
N ASN A 755 -24.42 -12.48 30.17
CA ASN A 755 -23.42 -12.85 31.17
C ASN A 755 -23.86 -14.03 32.06
N SER A 756 -25.03 -14.62 31.79
CA SER A 756 -25.54 -15.79 32.50
C SER A 756 -25.62 -17.03 31.61
N ALA A 757 -25.02 -18.14 32.04
CA ALA A 757 -25.10 -19.39 31.30
C ALA A 757 -26.47 -20.08 31.47
N VAL A 758 -26.84 -20.95 30.54
CA VAL A 758 -28.12 -21.70 30.56
C VAL A 758 -28.36 -22.48 31.86
N HIS A 759 -27.29 -22.91 32.54
CA HIS A 759 -27.37 -23.70 33.79
C HIS A 759 -26.69 -23.03 35.01
N LYS A 760 -26.15 -21.81 34.87
CA LYS A 760 -25.52 -21.07 35.97
C LYS A 760 -25.91 -19.60 35.88
N VAL A 761 -26.70 -19.14 36.85
CA VAL A 761 -27.16 -17.76 36.95
C VAL A 761 -26.05 -16.90 37.57
N ILE A 762 -25.86 -15.67 37.06
CA ILE A 762 -24.94 -14.71 37.65
C ILE A 762 -25.42 -14.32 39.06
N GLU A 763 -24.50 -14.19 40.02
CA GLU A 763 -24.84 -13.78 41.39
C GLU A 763 -24.84 -12.25 41.54
N LEU A 764 -25.60 -11.72 42.51
CA LEU A 764 -25.79 -10.29 42.72
C LEU A 764 -24.46 -9.49 42.83
N PRO A 765 -23.40 -9.96 43.52
CA PRO A 765 -22.11 -9.24 43.58
C PRO A 765 -21.41 -9.10 42.22
N GLU A 766 -21.64 -10.05 41.30
CA GLU A 766 -21.08 -10.03 39.94
C GLU A 766 -21.98 -9.24 38.97
N ALA A 767 -23.29 -9.19 39.22
CA ALA A 767 -24.26 -8.46 38.41
C ALA A 767 -24.21 -6.94 38.59
N LYS A 768 -24.05 -6.44 39.83
CA LYS A 768 -23.98 -5.00 40.15
C LYS A 768 -22.96 -4.22 39.30
N PRO A 769 -21.68 -4.65 39.17
CA PRO A 769 -20.71 -3.93 38.35
C PRO A 769 -20.98 -4.00 36.84
N LEU A 770 -21.90 -4.84 36.36
CA LEU A 770 -22.30 -4.93 34.96
C LEU A 770 -23.43 -3.94 34.62
N LEU A 771 -24.29 -3.62 35.61
CA LEU A 771 -25.42 -2.70 35.47
C LEU A 771 -25.03 -1.24 35.79
N ARG A 772 -23.91 -0.76 35.24
CA ARG A 772 -23.38 0.59 35.54
C ARG A 772 -24.27 1.69 35.00
N GLY A 773 -24.39 2.79 35.74
CA GLY A 773 -25.09 4.02 35.29
C GLY A 773 -26.52 4.16 35.81
N VAL A 774 -26.96 3.32 36.75
CA VAL A 774 -28.25 3.42 37.44
C VAL A 774 -28.03 3.19 38.94
N ASP A 775 -28.88 3.73 39.80
CA ASP A 775 -28.75 3.65 41.26
C ASP A 775 -28.78 2.20 41.78
N GLU A 776 -28.08 1.94 42.88
CA GLU A 776 -27.91 0.58 43.43
C GLU A 776 -29.24 -0.07 43.82
N SER A 777 -30.23 0.72 44.24
CA SER A 777 -31.60 0.25 44.50
C SER A 777 -32.25 -0.30 43.23
N VAL A 778 -32.09 0.38 42.10
CA VAL A 778 -32.66 -0.02 40.81
C VAL A 778 -31.97 -1.26 40.25
N GLN A 779 -30.64 -1.33 40.41
CA GLN A 779 -29.87 -2.52 40.01
C GLN A 779 -30.36 -3.76 40.75
N ILE A 780 -30.62 -3.66 42.05
CA ILE A 780 -31.12 -4.77 42.86
C ILE A 780 -32.54 -5.15 42.42
N SER A 781 -33.45 -4.18 42.25
CA SER A 781 -34.83 -4.47 41.85
C SER A 781 -34.94 -5.11 40.46
N VAL A 782 -34.16 -4.64 39.47
CA VAL A 782 -34.13 -5.24 38.12
C VAL A 782 -33.48 -6.63 38.14
N TYR A 783 -32.43 -6.82 38.93
CA TYR A 783 -31.80 -8.13 39.11
C TYR A 783 -32.75 -9.14 39.75
N ASP A 784 -33.49 -8.75 40.79
CA ASP A 784 -34.45 -9.64 41.46
C ASP A 784 -35.60 -10.02 40.53
N TYR A 785 -36.11 -9.07 39.73
CA TYR A 785 -37.12 -9.33 38.72
C TYR A 785 -36.61 -10.31 37.65
N TRP A 786 -35.43 -10.03 37.07
CA TRP A 786 -34.81 -10.90 36.08
C TRP A 786 -34.51 -12.31 36.62
N LEU A 787 -34.01 -12.41 37.85
CA LEU A 787 -33.71 -13.68 38.50
C LEU A 787 -34.97 -14.54 38.65
N ASN A 788 -36.09 -13.94 39.08
CA ASN A 788 -37.37 -14.62 39.19
C ASN A 788 -37.88 -15.09 37.81
N LYS A 789 -37.82 -14.22 36.79
CA LYS A 789 -38.24 -14.53 35.42
C LYS A 789 -37.40 -15.66 34.82
N LYS A 790 -36.08 -15.64 35.00
CA LYS A 790 -35.16 -16.68 34.51
C LYS A 790 -35.35 -18.02 35.22
N LEU A 791 -35.56 -18.02 36.54
CA LEU A 791 -35.86 -19.23 37.31
C LEU A 791 -37.21 -19.84 36.93
N GLY A 792 -38.20 -19.02 36.56
CA GLY A 792 -39.50 -19.47 36.05
C GLY A 792 -39.42 -20.13 34.68
N VAL A 793 -38.69 -19.52 33.73
CA VAL A 793 -38.63 -19.97 32.32
C VAL A 793 -37.67 -21.15 32.11
N LYS A 794 -36.68 -21.36 32.99
CA LYS A 794 -35.67 -22.46 32.94
C LYS A 794 -34.96 -22.62 31.58
N LYS A 795 -34.96 -21.57 30.75
CA LYS A 795 -34.32 -21.44 29.44
C LYS A 795 -33.80 -20.01 29.30
N SER A 796 -33.02 -19.74 28.26
CA SER A 796 -32.57 -18.37 28.00
C SER A 796 -33.77 -17.48 27.64
N LEU A 797 -33.79 -16.27 28.21
CA LEU A 797 -34.82 -15.27 27.94
C LEU A 797 -34.66 -14.65 26.54
N ILE A 798 -33.44 -14.68 25.97
CA ILE A 798 -33.19 -14.28 24.58
C ILE A 798 -33.37 -15.52 23.68
N PRO A 799 -34.30 -15.49 22.70
CA PRO A 799 -34.51 -16.61 21.79
C PRO A 799 -33.26 -16.89 20.96
N SER A 800 -32.66 -18.07 21.13
CA SER A 800 -31.56 -18.53 20.29
C SER A 800 -32.01 -19.60 19.30
N VAL A 801 -31.56 -19.48 18.05
CA VAL A 801 -31.84 -20.48 17.01
C VAL A 801 -31.03 -21.74 17.32
N LYS A 802 -31.70 -22.86 17.61
CA LYS A 802 -31.04 -24.16 17.83
C LYS A 802 -30.29 -24.60 16.57
N THR A 803 -28.95 -24.61 16.63
CA THR A 803 -28.12 -25.33 15.67
C THR A 803 -27.71 -26.66 16.28
N GLU A 804 -28.05 -27.79 15.65
CA GLU A 804 -27.73 -29.13 16.15
C GLU A 804 -26.21 -29.36 16.35
N LYS A 805 -25.86 -30.12 17.39
CA LYS A 805 -24.53 -30.74 17.54
C LYS A 805 -24.35 -31.86 16.50
N ARG A 806 -23.11 -32.05 16.02
CA ARG A 806 -22.75 -33.06 15.00
C ARG A 806 -22.73 -34.47 15.59
N ASP A 807 -23.90 -35.03 15.86
CA ASP A 807 -24.02 -36.40 16.37
C ASP A 807 -24.59 -37.33 15.29
N GLY A 808 -23.97 -37.30 14.11
CA GLY A 808 -23.88 -38.41 13.12
C GLY A 808 -25.10 -39.25 12.70
N ILE A 809 -26.32 -39.04 13.18
CA ILE A 809 -27.42 -40.01 13.02
C ILE A 809 -28.71 -39.34 12.53
N SER A 810 -29.33 -39.99 11.55
CA SER A 810 -30.68 -39.80 10.99
C SER A 810 -30.90 -38.63 10.00
N GLY A 811 -31.18 -38.99 8.74
CA GLY A 811 -31.53 -38.11 7.63
C GLY A 811 -33.00 -37.67 7.56
N ASN A 812 -33.81 -37.95 8.58
CA ASN A 812 -35.24 -37.63 8.59
C ASN A 812 -35.60 -36.35 9.37
N ASN A 813 -34.61 -35.51 9.75
CA ASN A 813 -34.90 -34.24 10.37
C ASN A 813 -35.20 -33.15 9.31
N PRO A 814 -36.41 -32.55 9.27
CA PRO A 814 -36.77 -31.51 8.31
C PRO A 814 -35.88 -30.26 8.39
N TYR A 815 -35.11 -30.07 9.46
CA TYR A 815 -34.15 -28.97 9.61
C TYR A 815 -32.79 -29.21 8.91
N ILE A 816 -32.58 -30.36 8.25
CA ILE A 816 -31.38 -30.65 7.44
C ILE A 816 -31.15 -29.60 6.33
N ALA A 817 -32.22 -28.99 5.82
CA ALA A 817 -32.15 -27.92 4.80
C ALA A 817 -31.35 -26.68 5.25
N PHE A 818 -31.13 -26.51 6.56
CA PHE A 818 -30.36 -25.39 7.13
C PHE A 818 -28.91 -25.76 7.49
N ARG A 819 -28.45 -26.99 7.17
CA ARG A 819 -27.03 -27.35 7.31
C ARG A 819 -26.18 -26.46 6.37
N ARG A 820 -25.12 -25.84 6.90
CA ARG A 820 -24.05 -25.28 6.06
C ARG A 820 -23.33 -26.43 5.38
N ARG A 821 -23.47 -26.56 4.06
CA ARG A 821 -22.68 -27.52 3.26
C ARG A 821 -21.21 -27.11 3.30
N THR A 822 -20.36 -27.97 3.85
CA THR A 822 -18.89 -27.79 3.86
C THR A 822 -18.18 -28.59 2.77
N GLU A 823 -18.90 -29.36 1.95
CA GLU A 823 -18.30 -30.09 0.84
C GLU A 823 -18.23 -29.23 -0.43
N LYS A 824 -17.02 -29.20 -1.01
CA LYS A 824 -16.65 -28.44 -2.20
C LYS A 824 -17.62 -28.69 -3.35
N MET A 825 -18.38 -27.68 -3.73
CA MET A 825 -19.17 -27.70 -4.97
C MET A 825 -18.22 -27.77 -6.17
N GLN A 826 -18.24 -28.87 -6.92
CA GLN A 826 -17.70 -28.85 -8.27
C GLN A 826 -18.64 -28.04 -9.17
N THR A 827 -18.16 -26.91 -9.70
CA THR A 827 -18.93 -26.07 -10.62
C THR A 827 -18.27 -25.99 -12.00
N ARG A 828 -19.10 -25.95 -13.05
CA ARG A 828 -18.68 -25.73 -14.44
C ARG A 828 -17.88 -24.42 -14.56
N LYS A 829 -16.84 -24.45 -15.41
CA LYS A 829 -15.76 -23.45 -15.63
C LYS A 829 -16.15 -21.96 -15.57
N ASN A 830 -17.38 -21.56 -15.87
CA ASN A 830 -17.78 -20.15 -15.94
C ASN A 830 -18.20 -19.50 -14.60
N ARG A 831 -18.22 -20.23 -13.47
CA ARG A 831 -18.58 -19.68 -12.14
C ARG A 831 -17.42 -19.46 -11.15
N LYS A 832 -16.18 -19.83 -11.49
CA LYS A 832 -15.00 -19.59 -10.62
C LYS A 832 -14.72 -18.10 -10.37
N ASN A 833 -15.11 -17.21 -11.28
CA ASN A 833 -14.93 -15.77 -11.12
C ASN A 833 -15.77 -15.17 -9.98
N ASP A 834 -16.92 -15.77 -9.65
CA ASP A 834 -17.80 -15.26 -8.60
C ASP A 834 -17.30 -15.60 -7.19
N GLU A 835 -16.54 -16.70 -7.02
CA GLU A 835 -15.95 -17.11 -5.74
C GLU A 835 -14.80 -16.18 -5.34
N HIS A 836 -13.91 -15.89 -6.30
CA HIS A 836 -12.83 -14.93 -6.07
C HIS A 836 -13.34 -13.50 -5.82
N SER A 837 -14.42 -13.11 -6.49
CA SER A 837 -15.10 -11.83 -6.26
C SER A 837 -15.74 -11.77 -4.87
N TYR A 838 -16.30 -12.89 -4.39
CA TYR A 838 -16.88 -13.02 -3.06
C TYR A 838 -15.81 -13.00 -1.95
N GLU A 839 -14.68 -13.69 -2.15
CA GLU A 839 -13.53 -13.62 -1.24
C GLU A 839 -12.95 -12.21 -1.13
N LYS A 840 -12.86 -11.49 -2.27
CA LYS A 840 -12.48 -10.07 -2.28
C LYS A 840 -13.45 -9.21 -1.48
N MET A 841 -14.76 -9.43 -1.59
CA MET A 841 -15.75 -8.71 -0.78
C MET A 841 -15.65 -9.04 0.72
N LEU A 842 -15.34 -10.30 1.09
CA LEU A 842 -15.12 -10.70 2.48
C LEU A 842 -13.85 -10.06 3.07
N LYS A 843 -12.76 -9.97 2.28
CA LYS A 843 -11.53 -9.27 2.66
C LYS A 843 -11.80 -7.78 2.84
N LEU A 844 -12.46 -7.14 1.86
CA LEU A 844 -12.90 -5.74 1.95
C LEU A 844 -13.74 -5.45 3.19
N ARG A 845 -14.69 -6.33 3.54
CA ARG A 845 -15.50 -6.17 4.76
C ARG A 845 -14.62 -6.18 6.03
N LYS A 846 -13.69 -7.13 6.14
CA LYS A 846 -12.76 -7.20 7.29
C LYS A 846 -11.83 -5.99 7.36
N ASP A 847 -11.40 -5.49 6.22
CA ASP A 847 -10.55 -4.29 6.15
C ASP A 847 -11.33 -3.04 6.57
N PHE A 848 -12.60 -2.90 6.13
CA PHE A 848 -13.49 -1.83 6.59
C PHE A 848 -13.79 -1.91 8.10
N ASP A 849 -14.03 -3.11 8.64
CA ASP A 849 -14.22 -3.30 10.08
C ASP A 849 -12.96 -2.90 10.88
N SER A 850 -11.77 -3.22 10.34
CA SER A 850 -10.49 -2.83 10.94
C SER A 850 -10.28 -1.32 10.88
N ILE A 851 -10.60 -0.67 9.77
CA ILE A 851 -10.54 0.80 9.61
C ILE A 851 -11.52 1.47 10.58
N ARG A 852 -12.74 0.94 10.73
CA ARG A 852 -13.74 1.45 11.69
C ARG A 852 -13.21 1.36 13.13
N ASN A 853 -12.54 0.27 13.49
CA ASN A 853 -11.91 0.11 14.79
C ASN A 853 -10.74 1.10 14.99
N ILE A 854 -9.92 1.33 13.98
CA ILE A 854 -8.84 2.32 14.07
C ILE A 854 -9.42 3.73 14.22
N LEU A 855 -10.45 4.09 13.46
CA LEU A 855 -11.13 5.38 13.58
C LEU A 855 -11.79 5.57 14.95
N SER A 856 -12.38 4.52 15.53
CA SER A 856 -12.94 4.59 16.89
C SER A 856 -11.84 4.79 17.94
N LEU A 857 -10.68 4.15 17.78
CA LEU A 857 -9.51 4.37 18.63
C LEU A 857 -8.94 5.78 18.48
N VAL A 858 -8.87 6.33 17.26
CA VAL A 858 -8.43 7.72 17.02
C VAL A 858 -9.40 8.71 17.64
N ARG A 859 -10.72 8.50 17.46
CA ARG A 859 -11.75 9.32 18.10
C ARG A 859 -11.63 9.28 19.63
N ARG A 860 -11.45 8.09 20.21
CA ARG A 860 -11.30 7.92 21.66
C ARG A 860 -10.03 8.63 22.16
N ARG A 861 -8.91 8.52 21.44
CA ARG A 861 -7.68 9.28 21.74
C ARG A 861 -7.88 10.79 21.71
N ASP A 862 -8.59 11.31 20.71
CA ASP A 862 -8.78 12.76 20.56
C ASP A 862 -9.77 13.31 21.62
N ILE A 863 -10.75 12.51 22.05
CA ILE A 863 -11.60 12.83 23.21
C ILE A 863 -10.76 12.86 24.48
N THR A 864 -9.96 11.83 24.76
CA THR A 864 -9.08 11.79 25.94
C THR A 864 -8.08 12.94 25.95
N LYS A 865 -7.53 13.35 24.80
CA LYS A 865 -6.67 14.53 24.72
C LYS A 865 -7.40 15.82 25.10
N ARG A 866 -8.66 15.99 24.68
CA ARG A 866 -9.48 17.16 25.07
C ARG A 866 -9.81 17.14 26.55
N GLU A 867 -10.08 15.95 27.11
CA GLU A 867 -10.32 15.79 28.55
C GLU A 867 -9.06 16.10 29.37
N ILE A 868 -7.89 15.60 28.96
CA ILE A 868 -6.61 15.96 29.58
C ILE A 868 -6.39 17.47 29.52
N LEU A 869 -6.65 18.11 28.37
CA LEU A 869 -6.54 19.57 28.25
C LEU A 869 -7.49 20.34 29.17
N LYS A 870 -8.71 19.83 29.37
CA LYS A 870 -9.66 20.41 30.34
C LYS A 870 -9.18 20.23 31.77
N VAL A 871 -8.67 19.05 32.11
CA VAL A 871 -8.12 18.77 33.44
C VAL A 871 -6.87 19.61 33.68
N ASP A 872 -6.00 19.80 32.69
CA ASP A 872 -4.84 20.68 32.77
C ASP A 872 -5.25 22.15 32.95
N LEU A 873 -6.30 22.59 32.25
CA LEU A 873 -6.90 23.93 32.46
C LEU A 873 -7.48 24.07 33.87
N GLU A 874 -8.20 23.06 34.36
CA GLU A 874 -8.74 23.05 35.72
C GLU A 874 -7.61 23.04 36.76
N ILE A 875 -6.58 22.21 36.60
CA ILE A 875 -5.39 22.20 37.47
C ILE A 875 -4.71 23.56 37.43
N TRP A 876 -4.62 24.19 36.25
CA TRP A 876 -4.04 25.52 36.10
C TRP A 876 -4.86 26.57 36.83
N ASP A 877 -6.18 26.59 36.67
CA ASP A 877 -7.10 27.50 37.36
C ASP A 877 -7.10 27.26 38.89
N THR A 878 -7.04 25.99 39.31
CA THR A 878 -6.95 25.61 40.72
C THR A 878 -5.60 26.00 41.31
N SER A 879 -4.50 25.83 40.56
CA SER A 879 -3.16 26.27 40.98
C SER A 879 -3.06 27.80 41.01
N ARG A 880 -3.78 28.50 40.12
CA ARG A 880 -3.89 29.96 40.11
C ARG A 880 -4.63 30.46 41.35
N THR A 881 -5.74 29.82 41.71
CA THR A 881 -6.49 30.14 42.94
C THR A 881 -5.74 29.74 44.21
N VAL A 882 -5.00 28.63 44.23
CA VAL A 882 -4.12 28.25 45.36
C VAL A 882 -2.92 29.20 45.49
N ASN A 883 -2.35 29.68 44.39
CA ASN A 883 -1.31 30.71 44.43
C ASN A 883 -1.85 32.07 44.87
N GLU A 884 -3.06 32.46 44.46
CA GLU A 884 -3.75 33.66 44.97
C GLU A 884 -4.07 33.53 46.48
N PHE A 885 -4.31 32.32 47.00
CA PHE A 885 -4.49 32.07 48.44
C PHE A 885 -3.17 31.99 49.24
N ASN A 886 -2.06 31.60 48.61
CA ASN A 886 -0.74 31.53 49.26
C ASN A 886 -0.01 32.88 49.26
N GLU A 887 -0.35 33.81 48.38
CA GLU A 887 0.21 35.18 48.39
C GLU A 887 -0.22 36.00 49.63
N ASP A 888 -1.32 35.64 50.29
CA ASP A 888 -1.76 36.30 51.53
C ASP A 888 -1.08 35.77 52.81
N PHE A 889 -0.25 34.72 52.74
CA PHE A 889 0.29 34.05 53.95
C PHE A 889 1.80 34.03 54.13
N LEU A 890 2.61 34.57 53.22
CA LEU A 890 4.07 34.53 53.35
C LEU A 890 4.73 35.88 53.09
N THR A 891 4.60 36.77 54.07
CA THR A 891 5.62 37.78 54.39
C THR A 891 6.51 37.25 55.52
N SER A 892 7.61 36.57 55.17
CA SER A 892 8.90 36.62 55.90
C SER A 892 9.95 35.69 55.26
N GLU A 893 10.91 36.34 54.60
CA GLU A 893 12.33 36.01 54.37
C GLU A 893 12.79 34.67 53.72
N ASP A 894 13.52 34.90 52.60
CA ASP A 894 14.75 34.25 52.07
C ASP A 894 14.74 33.04 51.10
N ASP A 895 15.10 33.39 49.85
CA ASP A 895 16.02 32.79 48.84
C ASP A 895 15.87 31.35 48.30
N ASN A 896 15.39 31.21 47.05
CA ASN A 896 16.25 31.03 45.85
C ASN A 896 15.48 30.75 44.53
N SER A 897 15.99 31.36 43.45
CA SER A 897 15.97 30.97 42.02
C SER A 897 14.83 31.41 41.05
N ASN A 898 15.28 32.23 40.09
CA ASN A 898 15.01 32.30 38.64
C ASN A 898 13.67 32.79 38.06
N ASP A 899 13.74 34.05 37.63
CA ASP A 899 13.10 34.74 36.49
C ASP A 899 12.83 33.86 35.25
N VAL A 900 11.78 34.12 34.47
CA VAL A 900 11.60 35.27 33.55
C VAL A 900 10.18 35.26 32.98
N VAL A 901 9.56 36.44 32.94
CA VAL A 901 8.34 36.79 32.21
C VAL A 901 8.71 37.72 31.03
N TYR A 902 7.82 37.74 30.02
CA TYR A 902 7.35 38.89 29.22
C TYR A 902 7.72 38.98 27.73
N GLN A 903 6.67 38.97 26.88
CA GLN A 903 6.06 40.12 26.15
C GLN A 903 5.59 39.68 24.74
N ASN A 904 4.29 39.65 24.43
CA ASN A 904 3.36 40.76 24.07
C ASN A 904 3.78 41.51 22.79
N ASN A 905 2.92 42.04 21.92
CA ASN A 905 1.50 41.91 21.55
C ASN A 905 1.28 42.97 20.43
N HIS A 906 0.26 42.80 19.57
CA HIS A 906 -0.58 43.83 18.89
C HIS A 906 -1.05 43.38 17.49
N ILE A 907 -2.25 43.69 16.96
CA ILE A 907 -3.63 43.96 17.45
C ILE A 907 -4.57 44.25 16.24
N ASN A 908 -5.89 44.10 16.44
CA ASN A 908 -7.12 44.64 15.76
C ASN A 908 -7.86 43.73 14.72
N ASN A 909 -9.12 43.28 14.91
CA ASN A 909 -10.48 43.90 15.18
C ASN A 909 -11.22 44.26 13.86
N ILE A 910 -12.54 44.08 13.58
CA ILE A 910 -13.84 43.91 14.32
C ILE A 910 -14.95 43.40 13.33
N ASP A 911 -16.06 42.86 13.87
CA ASP A 911 -17.37 42.44 13.25
C ASP A 911 -18.11 43.55 12.45
N ASP A 912 -19.02 43.31 11.49
CA ASP A 912 -20.44 42.90 11.66
C ASP A 912 -21.13 42.67 10.28
N ASP A 913 -22.34 42.09 10.35
CA ASP A 913 -23.49 42.18 9.43
C ASP A 913 -24.05 40.90 8.78
N ALA A 914 -25.33 40.74 9.07
CA ALA A 914 -26.29 39.74 8.65
C ALA A 914 -26.81 39.98 7.22
N ASP A 915 -27.69 39.07 6.80
CA ASP A 915 -28.56 39.09 5.62
C ASP A 915 -28.03 38.50 4.29
N ASN A 916 -28.54 37.28 4.04
CA ASN A 916 -29.08 36.81 2.76
C ASN A 916 -28.06 36.27 1.71
N PRO A 917 -28.50 35.44 0.75
CA PRO A 917 -28.89 34.04 0.91
C PRO A 917 -28.29 33.16 -0.19
N ASP A 918 -26.97 33.14 -0.41
CA ASP A 918 -26.40 32.26 -1.43
C ASP A 918 -24.97 31.88 -1.04
N GLY A 919 -24.79 30.61 -0.66
CA GLY A 919 -23.48 30.05 -0.32
C GLY A 919 -22.47 30.07 -1.48
N ILE A 920 -21.19 30.07 -1.09
CA ILE A 920 -19.96 30.48 -1.79
C ILE A 920 -19.59 29.78 -3.13
N PHE A 921 -20.45 29.01 -3.78
CA PHE A 921 -20.15 28.49 -5.13
C PHE A 921 -21.31 28.61 -6.11
N SER A 922 -21.46 29.79 -6.67
CA SER A 922 -22.25 30.01 -7.89
C SER A 922 -21.36 30.52 -9.02
N PHE A 923 -21.29 29.77 -10.13
CA PHE A 923 -21.13 30.36 -11.46
C PHE A 923 -21.99 29.64 -12.50
N LYS A 924 -22.63 30.49 -13.31
CA LYS A 924 -23.81 30.32 -14.14
C LYS A 924 -23.53 29.53 -15.44
N ARG A 925 -24.56 28.87 -15.98
CA ARG A 925 -24.60 28.33 -17.35
C ARG A 925 -25.55 29.16 -18.24
N LYS A 926 -25.28 29.09 -19.55
CA LYS A 926 -25.92 29.84 -20.64
C LYS A 926 -27.42 29.51 -20.78
N LYS A 927 -28.13 30.49 -21.34
CA LYS A 927 -29.59 30.58 -21.58
C LYS A 927 -30.17 29.29 -22.20
N GLY A 928 -31.16 28.67 -21.53
CA GLY A 928 -31.92 27.54 -22.07
C GLY A 928 -32.14 26.32 -21.15
N CYS A 929 -31.92 26.42 -19.83
CA CYS A 929 -32.18 25.31 -18.89
C CYS A 929 -33.03 25.78 -17.71
N PHE A 930 -34.21 25.20 -17.52
CA PHE A 930 -35.07 25.32 -16.33
C PHE A 930 -35.81 24.00 -16.07
N TYR A 931 -35.90 23.57 -14.80
CA TYR A 931 -36.91 22.62 -14.31
C TYR A 931 -37.24 22.85 -12.82
N HIS A 932 -38.45 22.42 -12.43
CA HIS A 932 -39.21 22.80 -11.23
C HIS A 932 -39.12 21.81 -10.05
N ALA A 933 -39.50 22.29 -8.85
CA ALA A 933 -39.43 21.64 -7.54
C ALA A 933 -40.67 20.79 -7.16
N PRO A 934 -40.60 19.91 -6.14
CA PRO A 934 -41.73 19.08 -5.67
C PRO A 934 -42.71 19.84 -4.75
N LEU A 935 -43.99 19.44 -4.80
CA LEU A 935 -45.11 19.99 -4.01
C LEU A 935 -45.35 19.22 -2.70
N GLU A 936 -45.77 19.96 -1.66
CA GLU A 936 -45.80 19.59 -0.24
C GLU A 936 -47.11 18.93 0.28
N LYS A 937 -48.05 18.51 -0.57
CA LYS A 937 -49.36 18.03 -0.10
C LYS A 937 -49.83 16.79 -0.85
N LEU A 938 -49.87 15.65 -0.14
CA LEU A 938 -50.92 14.61 -0.15
C LEU A 938 -50.42 13.34 0.55
N SER A 939 -50.37 13.40 1.88
CA SER A 939 -50.39 12.23 2.76
C SER A 939 -51.84 11.94 3.17
N GLY A 940 -52.32 10.72 2.95
CA GLY A 940 -53.57 10.27 3.53
C GLY A 940 -53.97 8.87 3.06
N TRP A 941 -53.97 7.90 3.98
CA TRP A 941 -54.90 6.78 4.00
C TRP A 941 -55.32 6.51 5.47
N GLN A 942 -56.60 6.17 5.62
CA GLN A 942 -57.43 6.26 6.82
C GLN A 942 -57.35 4.99 7.70
N TRP A 943 -57.10 5.15 9.00
CA TRP A 943 -57.69 4.36 10.10
C TRP A 943 -57.69 5.25 11.35
N GLU A 944 -58.84 5.84 11.66
CA GLU A 944 -59.17 6.40 12.98
C GLU A 944 -60.07 5.38 13.68
N SER A 945 -59.62 4.84 14.82
CA SER A 945 -60.54 4.33 15.84
C SER A 945 -60.12 4.89 17.19
N SER A 946 -61.08 5.53 17.83
CA SER A 946 -60.99 6.18 19.13
C SER A 946 -60.87 5.14 20.25
N GLU A 947 -59.65 4.92 20.75
CA GLU A 947 -59.28 4.52 22.12
C GLU A 947 -57.89 3.84 22.10
N GLY A 948 -56.86 4.53 22.62
CA GLY A 948 -55.50 3.97 22.80
C GLY A 948 -54.37 4.90 22.39
N LEU A 949 -53.43 5.14 23.31
CA LEU A 949 -52.37 6.16 23.24
C LEU A 949 -51.40 6.00 22.05
N ASN A 950 -51.07 7.13 21.42
CA ASN A 950 -49.95 7.28 20.49
C ASN A 950 -48.63 6.85 21.15
N ASN A 951 -48.04 5.75 20.69
CA ASN A 951 -46.66 5.39 20.99
C ASN A 951 -45.89 5.23 19.67
N GLU A 952 -44.84 6.03 19.46
CA GLU A 952 -44.05 6.07 18.21
C GLU A 952 -43.28 4.77 17.92
N LYS A 953 -43.35 3.76 18.80
CA LYS A 953 -42.70 2.44 18.63
C LYS A 953 -43.52 1.41 17.83
N LEU A 954 -44.80 1.64 17.52
CA LEU A 954 -45.64 0.68 16.77
C LEU A 954 -45.52 0.82 15.23
N LYS A 955 -44.29 0.81 14.71
CA LYS A 955 -44.05 0.44 13.30
C LYS A 955 -43.20 -0.81 13.27
N ILE A 956 -43.89 -1.92 13.01
CA ILE A 956 -43.43 -3.30 12.84
C ILE A 956 -43.54 -4.11 14.13
N ASN A 957 -44.75 -4.60 14.42
CA ASN A 957 -44.88 -5.90 15.07
C ASN A 957 -45.82 -6.78 14.23
N LEU A 958 -45.45 -8.06 14.11
CA LEU A 958 -46.04 -9.04 13.19
C LEU A 958 -46.64 -10.16 14.04
N GLN A 959 -47.69 -9.87 14.80
CA GLN A 959 -48.49 -10.90 15.46
C GLN A 959 -49.86 -10.35 15.89
N GLU A 960 -50.83 -10.43 14.98
CA GLU A 960 -52.22 -10.76 15.30
C GLU A 960 -52.78 -11.45 14.05
N CYS A 961 -53.13 -12.73 14.18
CA CYS A 961 -53.80 -13.49 13.14
C CYS A 961 -55.22 -13.79 13.64
N TYR A 962 -56.24 -13.53 12.83
CA TYR A 962 -57.37 -14.44 12.54
C TYR A 962 -58.32 -13.83 11.48
N PRO A 963 -59.11 -14.65 10.76
CA PRO A 963 -58.89 -15.14 9.40
C PRO A 963 -59.72 -14.31 8.37
N ASP A 964 -59.61 -14.39 7.05
CA ASP A 964 -59.33 -15.45 6.10
C ASP A 964 -58.50 -14.86 4.95
N TYR A 965 -57.85 -15.74 4.19
CA TYR A 965 -57.18 -15.46 2.91
C TYR A 965 -55.71 -14.99 2.97
N PHE A 966 -54.84 -15.96 2.65
CA PHE A 966 -53.47 -15.85 2.11
C PHE A 966 -52.38 -15.16 2.94
N THR A 967 -51.48 -15.99 3.50
CA THR A 967 -50.13 -15.58 3.94
C THR A 967 -49.07 -16.10 2.96
N GLY A 968 -48.38 -15.18 2.28
CA GLY A 968 -47.12 -15.45 1.56
C GLY A 968 -45.94 -14.93 2.36
N TYR A 969 -45.02 -15.79 2.78
CA TYR A 969 -43.80 -15.39 3.50
C TYR A 969 -42.81 -14.66 2.58
N PHE A 970 -42.38 -13.45 2.97
CA PHE A 970 -41.23 -12.79 2.38
C PHE A 970 -39.95 -13.13 3.18
N ARG A 971 -39.03 -13.86 2.56
CA ARG A 971 -37.61 -13.87 2.95
C ARG A 971 -36.77 -13.44 1.77
N ARG A 972 -36.14 -12.27 1.86
CA ARG A 972 -35.12 -11.85 0.89
C ARG A 972 -33.83 -12.64 1.15
N ARG A 973 -33.42 -13.48 0.20
CA ARG A 973 -32.03 -13.98 0.15
C ARG A 973 -31.10 -12.88 -0.36
N ILE A 974 -30.03 -12.61 0.38
CA ILE A 974 -28.93 -11.76 -0.08
C ILE A 974 -27.93 -12.65 -0.83
N GLY A 975 -27.74 -12.40 -2.13
CA GLY A 975 -26.67 -13.00 -2.93
C GLY A 975 -27.12 -13.52 -4.30
N ARG A 976 -26.53 -12.92 -5.36
CA ARG A 976 -26.69 -13.18 -6.81
C ARG A 976 -28.04 -12.75 -7.39
N GLY A 977 -28.01 -11.83 -8.35
CA GLY A 977 -29.18 -11.16 -8.95
C GLY A 977 -30.37 -12.09 -9.18
N GLY A 978 -31.44 -11.86 -8.43
CA GLY A 978 -32.74 -12.49 -8.63
C GLY A 978 -33.70 -11.49 -9.28
N ARG A 979 -34.24 -11.86 -10.44
CA ARG A 979 -35.49 -11.27 -10.95
C ARG A 979 -36.64 -11.76 -10.07
N LEU A 980 -37.57 -10.87 -9.76
CA LEU A 980 -38.86 -11.19 -9.15
C LEU A 980 -39.73 -11.95 -10.17
N ARG A 981 -40.38 -13.03 -9.73
CA ARG A 981 -41.56 -13.57 -10.41
C ARG A 981 -42.71 -13.54 -9.42
N ILE A 982 -43.66 -12.64 -9.66
CA ILE A 982 -45.00 -12.73 -9.09
C ILE A 982 -45.82 -13.45 -10.15
N ALA A 983 -46.42 -14.59 -9.81
CA ALA A 983 -47.47 -15.17 -10.63
C ALA A 983 -48.81 -14.60 -10.14
N ARG A 984 -49.59 -14.00 -11.04
CA ARG A 984 -51.04 -13.86 -10.86
C ARG A 984 -51.66 -15.17 -11.33
N ASN A 985 -52.58 -15.75 -10.57
CA ASN A 985 -53.50 -16.73 -11.15
C ASN A 985 -54.54 -15.93 -11.94
N GLY A 986 -54.87 -16.40 -13.14
CA GLY A 986 -55.93 -15.82 -13.97
C GLY A 986 -57.30 -16.06 -13.36
N ASP A 987 -58.20 -15.14 -13.64
CA ASP A 987 -59.64 -15.26 -13.41
C ASP A 987 -60.20 -16.45 -14.18
N ILE A 988 -61.24 -17.09 -13.63
CA ILE A 988 -62.45 -17.48 -14.38
C ILE A 988 -63.59 -17.64 -13.35
N VAL A 989 -64.70 -17.07 -13.78
CA VAL A 989 -66.05 -17.02 -13.22
C VAL A 989 -66.69 -18.42 -13.23
N ASP A 990 -67.91 -18.49 -12.67
CA ASP A 990 -68.97 -19.49 -12.89
C ASP A 990 -69.04 -20.53 -11.76
N ASP A 991 -70.18 -20.79 -11.11
CA ASP A 991 -71.58 -20.60 -11.47
C ASP A 991 -72.47 -20.76 -10.21
N ASP A 992 -73.76 -20.44 -10.37
CA ASP A 992 -74.92 -20.88 -9.57
C ASP A 992 -75.13 -20.26 -8.17
N ASP A 993 -76.06 -19.31 -8.04
CA ASP A 993 -77.49 -19.66 -7.94
C ASP A 993 -78.38 -18.44 -7.58
N SER A 994 -79.50 -18.36 -8.30
CA SER A 994 -80.84 -17.93 -7.86
C SER A 994 -81.05 -16.54 -7.23
N ASP A 995 -81.81 -15.75 -8.00
CA ASP A 995 -83.10 -15.17 -7.62
C ASP A 995 -83.20 -14.17 -6.47
N SER A 996 -83.79 -13.04 -6.87
CA SER A 996 -84.88 -12.34 -6.17
C SER A 996 -84.52 -11.63 -4.85
N GLU A 997 -85.07 -10.51 -4.46
CA GLU A 997 -86.04 -9.57 -5.01
C GLU A 997 -85.94 -8.34 -4.09
N GLU A 998 -86.29 -7.18 -4.63
CA GLU A 998 -86.93 -6.03 -3.96
C GLU A 998 -86.77 -5.84 -2.45
N MET A 999 -86.06 -4.77 -2.06
CA MET A 999 -86.68 -3.56 -1.50
C MET A 999 -85.70 -2.40 -1.37
#